data_AF-A0A7R9PVL2-F1
#
_entry.id   AF-A0A7R9PVL2-F1
#
_cell.length_a   1.000
_cell.length_b   1.000
_cell.length_c   1.000
_cell.angle_alpha   90.00
_cell.angle_beta   90.00
_cell.angle_gamma   90.00
#
_symmetry.space_group_name_H-M   'P 1'
#
loop_
_entity.id
_entity.type
_entity.pdbx_description
1 polymer ?
#
loop_
_entity_poly.entity_id
_entity_poly.type
_entity_poly.pdbx_seq_one_letter_code
_entity_poly.pdbx_strand_id
1 'polypeptide(L)'
;MAREVDNHLASAAIYPIDVNYTIALKSIDGIHDDYRNKSFKLMQWSPKQNSSDFPTDYVSPTDLLIVKDSYELWALDLESHLQYIVDVVVNKGFLMADNMSEDTIADNVWLIANDKDNGVVGLVNCLRLEPGGDRIRCIFDCNHLFNQIDFNSKPFSQILSNDLAINVLRNGQLGTYRHLTLPKNYDKTLSNEYYLNIGQNRDISSLQWFDKRNMSDKIEGYNLDNKPVKYMKCNIYSSGINFRDVMFATGRITSGPLSLIIDCLIGFEFAGRLKETGERVCGFDMSRCFATSINAMNTMVSKIPDNWSMDDAVTILSTYSTVWYGLIERAILRQNEKVLIHSAAGGVGQAAVNICKYYNCDIFVTVGTEDKKKFLMNEYNIPENRIFSSRDIQFKYKIKSLTDGKGVDIVLNSLTGDKLEASYECVADCGRFVEIGKYDLQMNKQLGMFAFLRDISFIGVSVDQKLFLSEGYIQKWWQWMHENSNNGMIKPINRTVYKAEDVEKAFRYMTTGKHIGKIVIKIRDEEPKDTKVFNPSAFLSSTVKTYFDSNKSYIITGGLGGFGLELAHWMIALGARNLVLTSRYGVTSDYQKFVFKRIESLSDRFKTFGTNITVWTKSTESLENTKLLVKEANSLAPIAGIFHLSVVINDCLYSNHNIDEYIETIDSKTKTFVNLDQITRESAIDLDYFVVFSSVSCGKGNAGQSNYGFANSVCERICESRRRDGLHGLAIQWGPIGDVGVLADTDIVSPLAGIVKQRINSCLDILDKLLQTKHSIVSCIVRAKRQTQSGSRESRIVAQIWQALGIDPKTTPDHLTLGEIGMESMFAVELQQGLERDYDIKVSLNDIKNVTIRMVKEFEAGKTSELKLFTEELRDCRSKLSKIKF
;
A
#
# COMPACT_ATOMS: atom_id res chain seq x y z
N MET A 1 -21.70 2.55 -13.79
CA MET A 1 -21.00 1.64 -12.85
C MET A 1 -19.50 1.95 -12.63
N ALA A 2 -18.88 2.94 -13.30
CA ALA A 2 -17.44 3.23 -13.15
C ALA A 2 -17.09 4.47 -12.27
N ARG A 3 -18.03 4.97 -11.44
CA ARG A 3 -17.84 6.21 -10.64
C ARG A 3 -17.69 6.00 -9.12
N GLU A 4 -17.81 4.78 -8.60
CA GLU A 4 -17.78 4.52 -7.14
C GLU A 4 -16.45 3.94 -6.61
N VAL A 5 -15.43 3.79 -7.45
CA VAL A 5 -14.20 3.04 -7.07
C VAL A 5 -13.19 3.85 -6.24
N ASP A 6 -13.19 5.20 -6.29
CA ASP A 6 -12.01 5.99 -5.88
C ASP A 6 -12.13 6.83 -4.57
N ASN A 7 -13.15 6.64 -3.74
CA ASN A 7 -13.35 7.46 -2.53
C ASN A 7 -12.69 6.95 -1.22
N HIS A 8 -11.75 6.00 -1.29
CA HIS A 8 -11.16 5.35 -0.10
C HIS A 8 -9.69 5.69 0.23
N LEU A 9 -8.96 6.42 -0.62
CA LEU A 9 -7.58 6.84 -0.31
C LEU A 9 -7.48 7.88 0.83
N ALA A 10 -8.58 8.55 1.20
CA ALA A 10 -8.55 9.74 2.04
C ALA A 10 -8.80 9.53 3.56
N SER A 11 -8.81 8.29 4.09
CA SER A 11 -9.23 8.09 5.51
C SER A 11 -8.45 7.07 6.35
N ALA A 12 -7.30 6.59 5.88
CA ALA A 12 -6.40 5.81 6.73
C ALA A 12 -5.74 6.72 7.76
N ALA A 13 -5.98 6.47 9.05
CA ALA A 13 -5.35 7.20 10.14
C ALA A 13 -4.18 6.38 10.67
N ILE A 14 -3.01 7.03 10.79
CA ILE A 14 -1.76 6.39 11.18
C ILE A 14 -1.29 6.96 12.52
N TYR A 15 -0.96 6.07 13.45
CA TYR A 15 -0.59 6.43 14.81
C TYR A 15 0.71 5.73 15.21
N PRO A 16 1.82 6.42 15.61
CA PRO A 16 2.90 5.74 16.30
C PRO A 16 2.45 5.39 17.72
N ILE A 17 3.07 4.39 18.32
CA ILE A 17 2.89 4.09 19.73
C ILE A 17 4.15 4.52 20.48
N ASP A 18 3.99 5.42 21.46
CA ASP A 18 5.09 5.90 22.28
C ASP A 18 4.77 5.71 23.78
N VAL A 19 5.82 5.60 24.59
CA VAL A 19 5.73 5.56 26.05
C VAL A 19 5.84 7.01 26.54
N ASN A 20 4.70 7.69 26.69
CA ASN A 20 4.69 9.08 27.15
C ASN A 20 4.86 9.17 28.67
N TYR A 21 5.85 9.94 29.11
CA TYR A 21 6.20 10.21 30.51
C TYR A 21 5.65 11.56 31.00
N THR A 22 4.35 11.77 30.89
CA THR A 22 3.75 13.01 31.43
C THR A 22 2.46 12.71 32.16
N ILE A 23 2.60 12.40 33.44
CA ILE A 23 1.59 12.71 34.44
C ILE A 23 2.26 13.64 35.45
N ALA A 24 2.26 14.95 35.15
CA ALA A 24 2.42 15.95 36.18
C ALA A 24 1.06 16.08 36.89
N LEU A 25 0.82 15.24 37.90
CA LEU A 25 -0.30 15.44 38.81
C LEU A 25 0.12 16.48 39.84
N LYS A 26 -0.42 17.70 39.71
CA LYS A 26 -0.59 18.60 40.84
C LYS A 26 -1.38 17.85 41.91
N SER A 27 -0.89 17.95 43.14
CA SER A 27 -1.50 17.50 44.40
C SER A 27 -3.03 17.55 44.37
N ILE A 28 -3.67 16.39 44.39
CA ILE A 28 -5.01 16.24 44.94
C ILE A 28 -4.79 15.65 46.33
N ASP A 29 -4.64 16.55 47.30
CA ASP A 29 -4.83 16.22 48.70
C ASP A 29 -6.33 15.99 48.92
N GLY A 30 -6.65 14.83 49.47
CA GLY A 30 -7.99 14.47 49.91
C GLY A 30 -8.64 13.41 49.03
N ILE A 31 -8.61 12.16 49.50
CA ILE A 31 -9.75 11.23 49.60
C ILE A 31 -9.27 9.90 50.19
N HIS A 32 -9.72 9.66 51.43
CA HIS A 32 -10.08 8.41 52.11
C HIS A 32 -9.05 7.32 52.46
N ASP A 33 -8.93 7.12 53.79
CA ASP A 33 -8.25 6.07 54.57
C ASP A 33 -8.82 4.63 54.42
N ASP A 34 -9.60 4.31 53.38
CA ASP A 34 -10.36 3.04 53.30
C ASP A 34 -9.62 1.83 52.68
N TYR A 35 -8.33 1.94 52.37
CA TYR A 35 -7.59 0.87 51.66
C TYR A 35 -6.79 -0.10 52.54
N ARG A 36 -6.86 -0.01 53.88
CA ARG A 36 -6.01 -0.83 54.77
C ARG A 36 -6.42 -2.31 54.92
N ASN A 37 -7.56 -2.75 54.40
CA ASN A 37 -8.14 -4.07 54.73
C ASN A 37 -8.56 -4.96 53.53
N LYS A 38 -8.00 -4.81 52.33
CA LYS A 38 -8.29 -5.75 51.22
C LYS A 38 -7.19 -6.80 51.07
N SER A 39 -7.59 -8.07 50.97
CA SER A 39 -6.70 -9.22 50.75
C SER A 39 -6.43 -9.39 49.25
N PHE A 40 -5.16 -9.46 48.85
CA PHE A 40 -4.76 -9.63 47.45
C PHE A 40 -4.18 -11.03 47.22
N LYS A 41 -4.55 -11.69 46.12
CA LYS A 41 -3.98 -13.00 45.73
C LYS A 41 -2.86 -12.82 44.71
N LEU A 42 -1.66 -13.31 45.05
CA LEU A 42 -0.46 -13.38 44.20
C LEU A 42 -0.14 -14.86 43.87
N MET A 43 0.56 -15.15 42.77
CA MET A 43 1.00 -16.52 42.42
C MET A 43 2.45 -16.54 41.91
N GLN A 44 3.30 -17.47 42.39
CA GLN A 44 4.64 -17.78 41.84
C GLN A 44 5.18 -19.18 42.30
N TRP A 45 6.17 -19.78 41.60
CA TRP A 45 6.70 -21.16 41.79
C TRP A 45 8.21 -21.33 41.43
N SER A 46 8.88 -22.43 41.86
CA SER A 46 10.28 -22.86 41.48
C SER A 46 10.46 -24.40 41.32
N PRO A 47 11.51 -24.91 40.62
CA PRO A 47 11.53 -26.27 40.03
C PRO A 47 12.12 -27.44 40.86
N LYS A 48 11.31 -28.54 40.89
CA LYS A 48 11.58 -29.99 41.08
C LYS A 48 12.23 -30.52 42.38
N GLN A 49 11.48 -31.38 43.09
CA GLN A 49 11.94 -32.68 43.62
C GLN A 49 10.80 -33.72 43.64
N ASN A 50 11.18 -34.99 43.66
CA ASN A 50 10.45 -36.19 43.20
C ASN A 50 9.11 -36.51 43.87
N SER A 51 8.33 -37.31 43.12
CA SER A 51 7.14 -38.04 43.52
C SER A 51 7.42 -39.04 44.66
N SER A 52 7.09 -38.67 45.89
CA SER A 52 6.60 -39.54 46.99
C SER A 52 6.81 -38.80 48.30
N ASP A 53 5.71 -38.39 48.94
CA ASP A 53 5.52 -38.21 50.39
C ASP A 53 4.46 -37.12 50.63
N PHE A 54 3.22 -37.56 50.84
CA PHE A 54 2.21 -36.74 51.50
C PHE A 54 2.18 -37.12 52.98
N PRO A 55 2.32 -36.16 53.89
CA PRO A 55 1.58 -36.18 55.12
C PRO A 55 0.59 -35.02 55.16
N THR A 56 -0.65 -35.40 55.46
CA THR A 56 -1.71 -34.57 56.01
C THR A 56 -1.22 -33.79 57.23
N ASP A 57 -1.30 -32.46 57.21
CA ASP A 57 -1.76 -31.65 58.36
C ASP A 57 -1.90 -30.15 58.00
N TYR A 58 -2.89 -29.53 58.67
CA TYR A 58 -3.35 -28.15 58.55
C TYR A 58 -2.25 -27.08 58.67
N VAL A 59 -2.19 -26.10 57.74
CA VAL A 59 -1.56 -24.78 57.97
C VAL A 59 -2.32 -23.64 57.25
N SER A 60 -2.57 -22.58 58.02
CA SER A 60 -3.09 -21.24 57.70
C SER A 60 -2.51 -20.57 56.44
N PRO A 61 -3.29 -19.82 55.63
CA PRO A 61 -2.77 -19.18 54.42
C PRO A 61 -2.48 -17.68 54.62
N THR A 62 -1.24 -17.38 54.99
CA THR A 62 -0.57 -16.12 54.65
C THR A 62 0.75 -16.52 54.06
N ASP A 63 1.00 -16.31 52.76
CA ASP A 63 2.38 -16.24 52.25
C ASP A 63 2.49 -15.59 50.86
N LEU A 64 3.53 -14.75 50.76
CA LEU A 64 3.99 -13.93 49.64
C LEU A 64 4.92 -14.76 48.74
N LEU A 65 5.08 -14.44 47.44
CA LEU A 65 6.07 -15.10 46.58
C LEU A 65 6.73 -14.15 45.57
N ILE A 66 8.02 -14.40 45.37
CA ILE A 66 9.02 -13.66 44.59
C ILE A 66 9.81 -14.70 43.76
N VAL A 67 10.22 -14.39 42.52
CA VAL A 67 11.11 -15.24 41.69
C VAL A 67 12.37 -14.48 41.26
N LYS A 68 13.52 -15.16 41.35
CA LYS A 68 14.88 -14.65 41.17
C LYS A 68 15.69 -15.55 40.21
N ASP A 69 16.49 -14.91 39.33
CA ASP A 69 17.70 -15.36 38.59
C ASP A 69 17.52 -16.48 37.52
N SER A 70 18.21 -16.60 36.37
CA SER A 70 19.48 -16.06 35.82
C SER A 70 19.59 -16.34 34.28
N TYR A 71 20.61 -15.78 33.63
CA TYR A 71 20.74 -15.34 32.24
C TYR A 71 21.15 -16.41 31.16
N GLU A 72 21.05 -17.73 31.39
CA GLU A 72 21.67 -18.74 30.48
C GLU A 72 20.74 -19.76 29.78
N LEU A 73 19.42 -19.75 30.01
CA LEU A 73 18.51 -20.83 29.54
C LEU A 73 17.57 -20.47 28.36
N TRP A 74 17.87 -19.42 27.59
CA TRP A 74 16.92 -18.76 26.68
C TRP A 74 16.53 -19.50 25.37
N ALA A 75 16.87 -20.78 25.20
CA ALA A 75 16.53 -21.52 23.98
C ALA A 75 15.50 -22.66 24.16
N LEU A 76 15.10 -23.01 25.39
CA LEU A 76 14.41 -24.28 25.62
C LEU A 76 13.06 -24.23 26.35
N ASP A 77 12.51 -23.08 26.76
CA ASP A 77 11.31 -23.13 27.62
C ASP A 77 10.26 -22.02 27.49
N LEU A 78 10.01 -21.56 26.24
CA LEU A 78 8.83 -20.74 25.93
C LEU A 78 7.53 -21.50 26.23
N GLU A 79 7.53 -22.82 26.01
CA GLU A 79 6.40 -23.73 26.29
C GLU A 79 6.04 -23.75 27.78
N SER A 80 7.00 -23.88 28.71
CA SER A 80 6.67 -23.89 30.15
C SER A 80 6.20 -22.54 30.69
N HIS A 81 6.69 -21.42 30.15
CA HIS A 81 6.20 -20.09 30.53
C HIS A 81 4.81 -19.78 29.97
N LEU A 82 4.53 -20.20 28.72
CA LEU A 82 3.20 -20.12 28.12
C LEU A 82 2.22 -21.04 28.84
N GLN A 83 2.59 -22.29 29.08
CA GLN A 83 1.82 -23.25 29.87
C GLN A 83 1.52 -22.70 31.26
N TYR A 84 2.46 -21.99 31.91
CA TYR A 84 2.23 -21.36 33.21
C TYR A 84 1.29 -20.15 33.17
N ILE A 85 1.44 -19.23 32.21
CA ILE A 85 0.49 -18.10 32.04
C ILE A 85 -0.90 -18.64 31.72
N VAL A 86 -0.97 -19.65 30.86
CA VAL A 86 -2.23 -20.30 30.52
C VAL A 86 -2.75 -21.09 31.73
N ASP A 87 -1.95 -21.80 32.52
CA ASP A 87 -2.39 -22.51 33.74
C ASP A 87 -2.82 -21.56 34.88
N VAL A 88 -2.14 -20.42 35.07
CA VAL A 88 -2.48 -19.40 36.07
C VAL A 88 -3.81 -18.74 35.74
N VAL A 89 -4.07 -18.47 34.46
CA VAL A 89 -5.29 -17.81 34.01
C VAL A 89 -6.42 -18.85 33.75
N VAL A 90 -6.10 -20.07 33.30
CA VAL A 90 -7.04 -21.18 33.04
C VAL A 90 -7.40 -21.85 34.34
N ASN A 91 -6.49 -22.53 35.04
CA ASN A 91 -6.86 -23.36 36.19
C ASN A 91 -7.39 -22.55 37.40
N LYS A 92 -6.88 -21.34 37.65
CA LYS A 92 -7.40 -20.49 38.76
C LYS A 92 -8.48 -19.49 38.33
N GLY A 93 -8.58 -19.13 37.05
CA GLY A 93 -9.71 -18.36 36.51
C GLY A 93 -10.96 -19.21 36.34
N PHE A 94 -10.84 -20.45 35.84
CA PHE A 94 -11.95 -21.41 35.74
C PHE A 94 -12.51 -21.81 37.11
N LEU A 95 -11.65 -22.14 38.08
CA LEU A 95 -12.09 -22.50 39.43
C LEU A 95 -12.76 -21.33 40.17
N MET A 96 -12.47 -20.07 39.81
CA MET A 96 -13.20 -18.91 40.33
C MET A 96 -14.56 -18.70 39.64
N ALA A 97 -14.71 -19.04 38.36
CA ALA A 97 -15.99 -18.87 37.67
C ALA A 97 -17.04 -19.92 38.09
N ASP A 98 -16.62 -21.16 38.37
CA ASP A 98 -17.54 -22.27 38.64
C ASP A 98 -17.87 -22.50 40.13
N ASN A 99 -17.11 -21.92 41.08
CA ASN A 99 -17.27 -22.18 42.53
C ASN A 99 -17.40 -20.93 43.42
N MET A 100 -17.70 -19.75 42.86
CA MET A 100 -17.83 -18.53 43.67
C MET A 100 -19.24 -18.30 44.21
N SER A 101 -19.39 -18.42 45.53
CA SER A 101 -20.49 -17.78 46.26
C SER A 101 -20.42 -16.25 46.10
N GLU A 102 -21.60 -15.61 46.05
CA GLU A 102 -21.81 -14.19 45.70
C GLU A 102 -21.01 -13.17 46.55
N ASP A 103 -20.32 -13.58 47.62
CA ASP A 103 -19.56 -12.70 48.52
C ASP A 103 -18.10 -12.42 48.09
N THR A 104 -17.58 -13.00 47.00
CA THR A 104 -16.16 -12.84 46.56
C THR A 104 -15.93 -11.93 45.34
N ILE A 105 -16.93 -11.12 44.98
CA ILE A 105 -17.02 -10.38 43.69
C ILE A 105 -16.04 -9.18 43.55
N ALA A 106 -15.23 -8.82 44.56
CA ALA A 106 -14.68 -7.47 44.69
C ALA A 106 -13.19 -7.20 44.32
N ASP A 107 -12.37 -8.19 43.96
CA ASP A 107 -10.90 -7.98 43.85
C ASP A 107 -10.33 -7.96 42.42
N ASN A 108 -9.36 -7.06 42.18
CA ASN A 108 -8.63 -6.91 40.91
C ASN A 108 -7.57 -8.02 40.71
N VAL A 109 -7.37 -8.46 39.47
CA VAL A 109 -6.37 -9.47 39.07
C VAL A 109 -5.19 -8.80 38.37
N TRP A 110 -3.98 -8.99 38.91
CA TRP A 110 -2.77 -8.35 38.39
C TRP A 110 -1.87 -9.35 37.65
N LEU A 111 -1.71 -9.14 36.33
CA LEU A 111 -0.76 -9.87 35.50
C LEU A 111 0.59 -9.17 35.50
N ILE A 112 1.62 -9.87 35.96
CA ILE A 112 2.98 -9.32 36.06
C ILE A 112 3.86 -10.00 35.02
N ALA A 113 4.55 -9.20 34.21
CA ALA A 113 5.59 -9.68 33.33
C ALA A 113 6.88 -8.89 33.57
N ASN A 114 7.98 -9.62 33.74
CA ASN A 114 9.30 -9.08 34.07
C ASN A 114 10.35 -9.40 32.99
N ASP A 115 9.90 -9.69 31.78
CA ASP A 115 10.73 -10.03 30.64
C ASP A 115 10.53 -8.97 29.55
N LYS A 116 11.64 -8.45 29.00
CA LYS A 116 11.66 -7.39 27.98
C LYS A 116 10.82 -7.72 26.75
N ASP A 117 10.70 -9.00 26.38
CA ASP A 117 10.06 -9.43 25.14
C ASP A 117 8.65 -10.04 25.35
N ASN A 118 8.02 -9.78 26.51
CA ASN A 118 6.72 -10.36 26.87
C ASN A 118 5.50 -9.67 26.21
N GLY A 119 4.48 -10.48 25.88
CA GLY A 119 3.24 -10.05 25.23
C GLY A 119 2.11 -9.55 26.13
N VAL A 120 2.34 -9.35 27.43
CA VAL A 120 1.27 -9.07 28.43
C VAL A 120 0.38 -7.88 28.07
N VAL A 121 0.92 -6.86 27.41
CA VAL A 121 0.15 -5.65 27.05
C VAL A 121 -0.96 -6.00 26.06
N GLY A 122 -0.63 -6.74 25.00
CA GLY A 122 -1.63 -7.21 24.02
C GLY A 122 -2.62 -8.20 24.60
N LEU A 123 -2.16 -9.09 25.49
CA LEU A 123 -3.03 -10.03 26.22
C LEU A 123 -4.10 -9.29 27.02
N VAL A 124 -3.68 -8.33 27.84
CA VAL A 124 -4.59 -7.55 28.72
C VAL A 124 -5.54 -6.71 27.90
N ASN A 125 -5.08 -6.12 26.80
CA ASN A 125 -5.96 -5.38 25.90
C ASN A 125 -7.12 -6.24 25.39
N CYS A 126 -6.87 -7.49 25.00
CA CYS A 126 -7.93 -8.41 24.56
C CYS A 126 -8.80 -8.90 25.72
N LEU A 127 -8.19 -9.41 26.80
CA LEU A 127 -8.94 -9.97 27.93
C LEU A 127 -9.86 -8.94 28.60
N ARG A 128 -9.46 -7.66 28.64
CA ARG A 128 -10.31 -6.58 29.19
C ARG A 128 -11.61 -6.33 28.41
N LEU A 129 -11.69 -6.82 27.16
CA LEU A 129 -12.91 -6.75 26.36
C LEU A 129 -13.77 -8.02 26.47
N GLU A 130 -13.27 -9.03 27.19
CA GLU A 130 -14.00 -10.27 27.47
C GLU A 130 -14.77 -10.17 28.80
N PRO A 131 -15.82 -11.00 29.00
CA PRO A 131 -16.61 -10.98 30.23
C PRO A 131 -15.77 -11.13 31.50
N GLY A 132 -15.94 -10.22 32.46
CA GLY A 132 -15.18 -10.20 33.73
C GLY A 132 -13.74 -9.67 33.63
N GLY A 133 -13.33 -9.23 32.43
CA GLY A 133 -12.02 -8.68 32.15
C GLY A 133 -11.78 -7.27 32.68
N ASP A 134 -12.83 -6.55 33.10
CA ASP A 134 -12.76 -5.23 33.72
C ASP A 134 -11.89 -5.20 34.99
N ARG A 135 -11.71 -6.36 35.64
CA ARG A 135 -10.87 -6.57 36.82
C ARG A 135 -9.40 -6.82 36.51
N ILE A 136 -9.04 -7.06 35.25
CA ILE A 136 -7.68 -7.40 34.85
C ILE A 136 -6.84 -6.12 34.78
N ARG A 137 -5.67 -6.19 35.40
CA ARG A 137 -4.62 -5.18 35.43
C ARG A 137 -3.31 -5.82 35.01
N CYS A 138 -2.35 -5.05 34.49
CA CYS A 138 -0.99 -5.55 34.34
C CYS A 138 0.11 -4.60 34.79
N ILE A 139 1.23 -5.21 35.16
CA ILE A 139 2.51 -4.58 35.44
C ILE A 139 3.52 -5.23 34.49
N PHE A 140 4.08 -4.43 33.60
CA PHE A 140 5.06 -4.86 32.63
C PHE A 140 6.39 -4.14 32.90
N ASP A 141 7.36 -4.86 33.45
CA ASP A 141 8.72 -4.37 33.62
C ASP A 141 9.56 -4.80 32.40
N CYS A 142 9.81 -3.85 31.50
CA CYS A 142 10.52 -4.14 30.25
C CYS A 142 12.04 -4.13 30.37
N ASN A 143 12.59 -3.82 31.55
CA ASN A 143 14.02 -3.71 31.79
C ASN A 143 14.53 -4.66 32.88
N HIS A 144 13.65 -5.47 33.46
CA HIS A 144 13.99 -6.35 34.59
C HIS A 144 14.63 -5.57 35.75
N LEU A 145 14.03 -4.44 36.11
CA LEU A 145 14.57 -3.53 37.12
C LEU A 145 14.35 -4.04 38.54
N PHE A 146 13.36 -4.90 38.73
CA PHE A 146 13.00 -5.41 40.04
C PHE A 146 12.97 -6.93 40.07
N ASN A 147 13.71 -7.51 41.02
CA ASN A 147 13.68 -8.95 41.28
C ASN A 147 12.52 -9.35 42.21
N GLN A 148 11.93 -8.39 42.93
CA GLN A 148 10.85 -8.59 43.89
C GLN A 148 9.82 -7.46 43.74
N ILE A 149 8.54 -7.81 43.66
CA ILE A 149 7.45 -6.84 43.69
C ILE A 149 7.01 -6.67 45.13
N ASP A 150 7.38 -5.55 45.74
CA ASP A 150 6.86 -5.15 47.04
C ASP A 150 5.84 -4.02 46.84
N PHE A 151 4.57 -4.36 46.96
CA PHE A 151 3.44 -3.44 46.88
C PHE A 151 3.40 -2.38 47.98
N ASN A 152 4.21 -2.52 49.03
CA ASN A 152 4.38 -1.49 50.06
C ASN A 152 5.48 -0.48 49.69
N SER A 153 6.34 -0.80 48.72
CA SER A 153 7.42 0.05 48.24
C SER A 153 7.03 0.85 47.00
N LYS A 154 7.73 1.95 46.71
CA LYS A 154 7.61 2.62 45.42
C LYS A 154 8.46 1.86 44.39
N PRO A 155 7.99 1.68 43.14
CA PRO A 155 6.80 2.30 42.54
C PRO A 155 5.48 1.51 42.68
N PHE A 156 5.48 0.30 43.23
CA PHE A 156 4.32 -0.61 43.21
C PHE A 156 3.14 -0.16 44.09
N SER A 157 3.42 0.45 45.24
CA SER A 157 2.40 1.13 46.07
C SER A 157 1.65 2.21 45.30
N GLN A 158 2.36 2.97 44.46
CA GLN A 158 1.77 3.99 43.59
C GLN A 158 0.99 3.37 42.43
N ILE A 159 1.43 2.24 41.89
CA ILE A 159 0.70 1.50 40.85
C ILE A 159 -0.66 1.03 41.39
N LEU A 160 -0.68 0.47 42.60
CA LEU A 160 -1.91 0.04 43.25
C LEU A 160 -2.85 1.22 43.54
N SER A 161 -2.33 2.33 44.07
CA SER A 161 -3.17 3.50 44.38
C SER A 161 -3.79 4.12 43.12
N ASN A 162 -3.09 4.06 41.98
CA ASN A 162 -3.57 4.62 40.73
C ASN A 162 -4.58 3.71 40.00
N ASP A 163 -4.57 2.41 40.29
CA ASP A 163 -5.42 1.37 39.67
C ASP A 163 -5.54 1.45 38.14
N LEU A 164 -4.42 1.77 37.46
CA LEU A 164 -4.43 1.82 35.99
C LEU A 164 -4.46 0.40 35.42
N ALA A 165 -5.24 0.20 34.35
CA ALA A 165 -5.35 -1.09 33.67
C ALA A 165 -4.03 -1.66 33.16
N ILE A 166 -3.14 -0.80 32.70
CA ILE A 166 -1.85 -1.17 32.10
C ILE A 166 -0.80 -0.28 32.75
N ASN A 167 0.23 -0.89 33.32
CA ASN A 167 1.34 -0.20 33.96
C ASN A 167 2.63 -0.73 33.35
N VAL A 168 3.42 0.15 32.76
CA VAL A 168 4.68 -0.19 32.12
C VAL A 168 5.81 0.50 32.86
N LEU A 169 6.78 -0.26 33.32
CA LEU A 169 8.01 0.25 33.90
C LEU A 169 9.11 0.15 32.84
N ARG A 170 9.64 1.30 32.44
CA ARG A 170 10.73 1.41 31.47
C ARG A 170 11.78 2.37 31.98
N ASN A 171 13.02 1.91 32.09
CA ASN A 171 14.17 2.68 32.61
C ASN A 171 13.87 3.41 33.93
N GLY A 172 13.17 2.75 34.86
CA GLY A 172 12.81 3.29 36.18
C GLY A 172 11.61 4.24 36.18
N GLN A 173 10.98 4.45 35.03
CA GLN A 173 9.84 5.35 34.88
C GLN A 173 8.54 4.56 34.64
N LEU A 174 7.49 4.95 35.36
CA LEU A 174 6.15 4.38 35.22
C LEU A 174 5.38 5.11 34.11
N GLY A 175 4.78 4.36 33.20
CA GLY A 175 3.98 4.89 32.10
C GLY A 175 3.07 3.85 31.47
N THR A 176 2.59 4.16 30.26
CA THR A 176 1.69 3.29 29.48
C THR A 176 1.99 3.45 27.99
N TYR A 177 1.72 2.42 27.18
CA TYR A 177 1.71 2.57 25.73
C TYR A 177 0.51 3.40 25.27
N ARG A 178 0.76 4.38 24.39
CA ARG A 178 -0.26 5.29 23.87
C ARG A 178 -0.10 5.51 22.37
N HIS A 179 -1.22 5.51 21.65
CA HIS A 179 -1.29 5.87 20.23
C HIS A 179 -1.27 7.40 20.08
N LEU A 180 -0.24 7.93 19.42
CA LEU A 180 -0.12 9.34 19.05
C LEU A 180 -0.41 9.49 17.54
N THR A 181 -0.47 10.69 16.97
CA THR A 181 -0.66 10.83 15.50
C THR A 181 0.71 11.00 14.83
N LEU A 182 0.96 10.32 13.69
CA LEU A 182 2.20 10.57 12.93
C LEU A 182 2.20 12.02 12.40
N PRO A 183 3.34 12.74 12.47
CA PRO A 183 3.47 14.05 11.86
C PRO A 183 3.13 14.01 10.37
N LYS A 184 2.52 15.08 9.85
CA LYS A 184 2.35 15.22 8.39
C LYS A 184 3.74 15.36 7.74
N ASN A 185 3.94 14.74 6.57
CA ASN A 185 5.17 14.85 5.77
C ASN A 185 6.43 14.24 6.43
N TYR A 186 6.30 13.26 7.32
CA TYR A 186 7.45 12.56 7.92
C TYR A 186 8.31 11.82 6.88
N ASP A 187 7.76 11.60 5.69
CA ASP A 187 8.38 11.00 4.50
C ASP A 187 9.05 12.03 3.58
N LYS A 188 9.15 13.31 3.96
CA LYS A 188 9.83 14.34 3.15
C LYS A 188 11.30 14.50 3.54
N THR A 189 12.15 14.70 2.55
CA THR A 189 13.58 15.01 2.70
C THR A 189 14.02 16.04 1.67
N LEU A 190 15.09 16.77 1.96
CA LEU A 190 15.72 17.65 0.97
C LEU A 190 16.69 16.81 0.13
N SER A 191 16.48 16.75 -1.18
CA SER A 191 17.31 15.95 -2.10
C SER A 191 17.70 16.75 -3.34
N ASN A 192 18.95 16.55 -3.78
CA ASN A 192 19.46 17.00 -5.08
C ASN A 192 19.42 15.88 -6.14
N GLU A 193 18.94 14.68 -5.77
CA GLU A 193 18.70 13.57 -6.67
C GLU A 193 17.24 13.15 -6.58
N TYR A 194 16.46 13.47 -7.61
CA TYR A 194 15.02 13.27 -7.57
C TYR A 194 14.46 12.90 -8.94
N TYR A 195 13.27 12.31 -8.92
CA TYR A 195 12.46 12.06 -10.11
C TYR A 195 10.99 12.40 -9.83
N LEU A 196 10.24 12.77 -10.86
CA LEU A 196 8.84 13.12 -10.74
C LEU A 196 7.99 11.86 -10.83
N ASN A 197 7.01 11.73 -9.94
CA ASN A 197 5.93 10.76 -10.11
C ASN A 197 4.61 11.31 -9.57
N ILE A 198 3.53 10.60 -9.89
CA ILE A 198 2.19 10.89 -9.40
C ILE A 198 2.08 10.28 -7.99
N GLY A 199 1.76 11.09 -6.97
CA GLY A 199 1.64 10.63 -5.59
C GLY A 199 0.37 9.83 -5.30
N GLN A 200 -0.74 10.19 -5.94
CA GLN A 200 -2.02 9.49 -5.89
C GLN A 200 -2.51 9.27 -7.33
N ASN A 201 -2.71 8.02 -7.69
CA ASN A 201 -3.12 7.66 -9.05
C ASN A 201 -4.31 8.50 -9.52
N ARG A 202 -4.21 8.97 -10.77
CA ARG A 202 -5.23 9.78 -11.47
C ARG A 202 -5.44 11.21 -10.96
N ASP A 203 -4.62 11.69 -10.02
CA ASP A 203 -4.69 13.07 -9.55
C ASP A 203 -3.41 13.84 -9.89
N ILE A 204 -3.51 14.77 -10.85
CA ILE A 204 -2.41 15.69 -11.19
C ILE A 204 -1.98 16.54 -9.99
N SER A 205 -2.89 16.86 -9.06
CA SER A 205 -2.56 17.65 -7.87
C SER A 205 -1.63 16.93 -6.90
N SER A 206 -1.51 15.61 -7.05
CA SER A 206 -0.61 14.78 -6.25
C SER A 206 0.80 14.64 -6.85
N LEU A 207 1.09 15.30 -7.98
CA LEU A 207 2.42 15.31 -8.59
C LEU A 207 3.45 15.82 -7.58
N GLN A 208 4.50 15.04 -7.37
CA GLN A 208 5.56 15.40 -6.44
C GLN A 208 6.89 14.79 -6.85
N TRP A 209 7.97 15.42 -6.37
CA TRP A 209 9.31 14.91 -6.50
C TRP A 209 9.55 13.82 -5.47
N PHE A 210 10.16 12.73 -5.91
CA PHE A 210 10.57 11.59 -5.09
C PHE A 210 12.09 11.51 -5.05
N ASP A 211 12.64 11.15 -3.89
CA ASP A 211 14.07 11.00 -3.69
C ASP A 211 14.57 9.77 -4.46
N LYS A 212 15.60 9.97 -5.28
CA LYS A 212 16.19 8.92 -6.11
C LYS A 212 17.34 8.20 -5.42
N ARG A 213 17.89 8.71 -4.30
CA ARG A 213 19.13 8.16 -3.70
C ARG A 213 19.05 6.68 -3.32
N ASN A 214 17.88 6.20 -2.92
CA ASN A 214 17.66 4.80 -2.54
C ASN A 214 17.35 3.90 -3.74
N MET A 215 17.14 4.48 -4.92
CA MET A 215 16.81 3.76 -6.12
C MET A 215 18.06 3.09 -6.69
N SER A 216 18.02 1.77 -6.88
CA SER A 216 19.09 1.08 -7.61
C SER A 216 19.14 1.59 -9.05
N ASP A 217 20.24 2.26 -9.36
CA ASP A 217 20.62 2.65 -10.71
C ASP A 217 21.04 1.41 -11.55
N LYS A 218 21.32 0.27 -10.91
CA LYS A 218 21.86 -0.94 -11.55
C LYS A 218 20.73 -1.89 -11.96
N ILE A 219 19.98 -1.53 -13.00
CA ILE A 219 19.18 -2.51 -13.72
C ILE A 219 20.01 -3.00 -14.89
N GLU A 220 20.80 -4.06 -14.69
CA GLU A 220 21.40 -4.79 -15.80
C GLU A 220 20.30 -5.59 -16.51
N GLY A 221 19.69 -4.96 -17.52
CA GLY A 221 18.77 -5.65 -18.43
C GLY A 221 19.52 -6.46 -19.48
N TYR A 222 18.91 -7.55 -19.93
CA TYR A 222 19.36 -8.31 -21.10
C TYR A 222 18.52 -7.92 -22.32
N ASN A 223 19.10 -8.00 -23.53
CA ASN A 223 18.36 -7.72 -24.76
C ASN A 223 17.52 -8.94 -25.20
N LEU A 224 16.86 -8.84 -26.37
CA LEU A 224 16.06 -9.93 -26.94
C LEU A 224 16.87 -11.24 -27.18
N ASP A 225 18.20 -11.18 -27.21
CA ASP A 225 19.10 -12.31 -27.41
C ASP A 225 19.80 -12.79 -26.12
N ASN A 226 19.36 -12.35 -24.94
CA ASN A 226 20.08 -12.57 -23.67
C ASN A 226 21.52 -12.03 -23.65
N LYS A 227 21.83 -11.02 -24.47
CA LYS A 227 23.11 -10.30 -24.40
C LYS A 227 23.01 -9.17 -23.37
N PRO A 228 24.08 -8.92 -22.60
CA PRO A 228 24.09 -7.82 -21.64
C PRO A 228 23.88 -6.48 -22.36
N VAL A 229 22.89 -5.71 -21.92
CA VAL A 229 22.67 -4.34 -22.44
C VAL A 229 23.60 -3.40 -21.70
N LYS A 230 24.37 -2.60 -22.45
CA LYS A 230 25.19 -1.55 -21.85
C LYS A 230 24.30 -0.35 -21.52
N TYR A 231 24.31 0.05 -20.26
CA TYR A 231 23.61 1.26 -19.79
C TYR A 231 24.59 2.43 -19.70
N MET A 232 24.07 3.64 -19.91
CA MET A 232 24.81 4.89 -19.81
C MET A 232 24.13 5.82 -18.83
N LYS A 233 24.89 6.27 -17.82
CA LYS A 233 24.39 7.23 -16.83
C LYS A 233 24.39 8.64 -17.43
N CYS A 234 23.21 9.23 -17.50
CA CYS A 234 22.97 10.55 -18.09
C CYS A 234 22.46 11.52 -17.01
N ASN A 235 23.09 12.69 -16.89
CA ASN A 235 22.60 13.81 -16.11
C ASN A 235 21.63 14.62 -16.97
N ILE A 236 20.36 14.67 -16.59
CA ILE A 236 19.29 15.30 -17.38
C ILE A 236 19.24 16.81 -17.16
N TYR A 237 19.16 17.58 -18.24
CA TYR A 237 19.01 19.04 -18.20
C TYR A 237 17.58 19.43 -18.46
N SER A 238 16.97 18.78 -19.46
CA SER A 238 15.65 19.13 -19.95
C SER A 238 14.88 17.89 -20.33
N SER A 239 13.57 17.89 -20.03
CA SER A 239 12.66 16.79 -20.34
C SER A 239 11.36 17.33 -20.93
N GLY A 240 10.82 16.64 -21.93
CA GLY A 240 9.63 17.10 -22.65
C GLY A 240 8.35 16.49 -22.09
N ILE A 241 7.35 17.32 -21.83
CA ILE A 241 6.00 16.81 -21.50
C ILE A 241 5.30 16.41 -22.80
N ASN A 242 4.82 15.17 -22.80
CA ASN A 242 4.04 14.57 -23.86
C ASN A 242 2.58 14.39 -23.43
N PHE A 243 1.69 14.30 -24.41
CA PHE A 243 0.27 14.07 -24.13
C PHE A 243 0.04 12.75 -23.38
N ARG A 244 0.90 11.75 -23.67
CA ARG A 244 0.97 10.47 -22.94
C ARG A 244 1.16 10.67 -21.43
N ASP A 245 2.06 11.56 -21.01
CA ASP A 245 2.36 11.80 -19.59
C ASP A 245 1.13 12.32 -18.85
N VAL A 246 0.41 13.25 -19.48
CA VAL A 246 -0.83 13.81 -18.93
C VAL A 246 -1.96 12.78 -18.91
N MET A 247 -2.07 11.94 -19.94
CA MET A 247 -3.09 10.88 -19.97
C MET A 247 -2.85 9.81 -18.91
N PHE A 248 -1.59 9.48 -18.59
CA PHE A 248 -1.28 8.64 -17.43
C PHE A 248 -1.55 9.36 -16.11
N ALA A 249 -1.12 10.62 -15.97
CA ALA A 249 -1.36 11.42 -14.77
C ALA A 249 -2.85 11.62 -14.44
N THR A 250 -3.71 11.70 -15.46
CA THR A 250 -5.17 11.80 -15.31
C THR A 250 -5.88 10.45 -15.25
N GLY A 251 -5.18 9.33 -15.47
CA GLY A 251 -5.78 7.99 -15.51
C GLY A 251 -6.69 7.71 -16.71
N ARG A 252 -6.67 8.54 -17.74
CA ARG A 252 -7.51 8.37 -18.95
C ARG A 252 -7.02 7.28 -19.89
N ILE A 253 -5.72 6.98 -19.84
CA ILE A 253 -5.10 5.85 -20.55
C ILE A 253 -4.63 4.85 -19.51
N THR A 254 -4.95 3.58 -19.72
CA THR A 254 -4.43 2.50 -18.90
C THR A 254 -3.03 2.12 -19.38
N SER A 255 -2.18 1.84 -18.41
CA SER A 255 -0.78 1.42 -18.55
C SER A 255 -0.60 -0.01 -19.06
N GLY A 256 -1.69 -0.79 -19.12
CA GLY A 256 -1.64 -2.20 -19.49
C GLY A 256 -0.66 -3.00 -18.61
N PRO A 257 0.03 -4.01 -19.16
CA PRO A 257 0.98 -4.83 -18.41
C PRO A 257 2.20 -4.08 -17.86
N LEU A 258 2.54 -2.91 -18.41
CA LEU A 258 3.74 -2.15 -18.02
C LEU A 258 3.67 -1.62 -16.58
N SER A 259 2.49 -1.28 -16.06
CA SER A 259 2.35 -0.82 -14.66
C SER A 259 2.62 -1.89 -13.61
N LEU A 260 2.78 -3.15 -14.03
CA LEU A 260 3.11 -4.26 -13.12
C LEU A 260 4.59 -4.31 -12.78
N ILE A 261 5.41 -3.55 -13.52
CA ILE A 261 6.86 -3.58 -13.43
C ILE A 261 7.43 -2.18 -13.23
N ILE A 262 6.79 -1.18 -13.82
CA ILE A 262 7.24 0.21 -13.78
C ILE A 262 6.32 1.01 -12.86
N ASP A 263 6.88 1.48 -11.74
CA ASP A 263 6.16 2.29 -10.74
C ASP A 263 5.84 3.72 -11.19
N CYS A 264 6.56 4.23 -12.20
CA CYS A 264 6.49 5.60 -12.67
C CYS A 264 6.41 5.60 -14.20
N LEU A 265 5.25 5.90 -14.76
CA LEU A 265 5.03 5.79 -16.20
C LEU A 265 5.18 7.11 -16.97
N ILE A 266 5.43 8.20 -16.25
CA ILE A 266 5.62 9.52 -16.83
C ILE A 266 7.09 9.79 -17.15
N GLY A 267 7.31 10.58 -18.19
CA GLY A 267 8.64 10.96 -18.68
C GLY A 267 9.11 9.98 -19.75
N PHE A 268 9.13 10.43 -21.00
CA PHE A 268 9.45 9.60 -22.16
C PHE A 268 10.75 9.99 -22.87
N GLU A 269 11.21 11.23 -22.70
CA GLU A 269 12.33 11.77 -23.45
C GLU A 269 13.14 12.76 -22.60
N PHE A 270 14.44 12.86 -22.88
CA PHE A 270 15.34 13.75 -22.17
C PHE A 270 16.47 14.27 -23.07
N ALA A 271 17.07 15.38 -22.65
CA ALA A 271 18.35 15.87 -23.12
C ALA A 271 19.26 16.17 -21.92
N GLY A 272 20.54 15.88 -22.06
CA GLY A 272 21.51 16.12 -21.01
C GLY A 272 22.93 15.72 -21.37
N ARG A 273 23.70 15.30 -20.37
CA ARG A 273 25.12 14.92 -20.56
C ARG A 273 25.41 13.52 -20.04
N LEU A 274 26.29 12.80 -20.73
CA LEU A 274 26.87 11.56 -20.20
C LEU A 274 27.70 11.88 -18.94
N LYS A 275 27.50 11.11 -17.87
CA LYS A 275 28.20 11.33 -16.59
C LYS A 275 29.71 11.11 -16.72
N GLU A 276 30.12 10.15 -17.54
CA GLU A 276 31.54 9.76 -17.70
C GLU A 276 32.31 10.72 -18.61
N THR A 277 31.72 11.13 -19.73
CA THR A 277 32.43 11.90 -20.78
C THR A 277 32.05 13.38 -20.82
N GLY A 278 30.92 13.77 -20.22
CA GLY A 278 30.34 15.12 -20.33
C GLY A 278 29.71 15.44 -21.69
N GLU A 279 29.66 14.46 -22.61
CA GLU A 279 29.12 14.63 -23.96
C GLU A 279 27.62 14.95 -23.94
N ARG A 280 27.20 15.86 -24.83
CA ARG A 280 25.80 16.29 -24.98
C ARG A 280 25.00 15.21 -25.71
N VAL A 281 24.00 14.67 -25.02
CA VAL A 281 23.20 13.55 -25.51
C VAL A 281 21.72 13.76 -25.27
N CYS A 282 20.90 13.19 -26.15
CA CYS A 282 19.45 13.11 -26.00
C CYS A 282 19.01 11.66 -26.13
N GLY A 283 17.84 11.33 -25.61
CA GLY A 283 17.39 9.94 -25.61
C GLY A 283 15.95 9.73 -25.20
N PHE A 284 15.54 8.47 -25.34
CA PHE A 284 14.24 7.98 -24.89
C PHE A 284 14.41 7.02 -23.71
N ASP A 285 13.40 6.98 -22.86
CA ASP A 285 13.18 5.89 -21.92
C ASP A 285 11.67 5.64 -21.83
N MET A 286 11.27 4.45 -21.41
CA MET A 286 9.85 4.17 -21.20
C MET A 286 9.28 4.93 -20.01
N SER A 287 10.14 5.45 -19.14
CA SER A 287 9.78 6.03 -17.85
C SER A 287 10.84 6.98 -17.27
N ARG A 288 10.45 7.77 -16.27
CA ARG A 288 11.35 8.48 -15.34
C ARG A 288 12.32 9.48 -16.01
N CYS A 289 12.02 9.94 -17.22
CA CYS A 289 12.81 11.01 -17.85
C CYS A 289 12.66 12.36 -17.16
N PHE A 290 11.62 12.58 -16.33
CA PHE A 290 11.55 13.73 -15.43
C PHE A 290 12.38 13.47 -14.18
N ALA A 291 13.70 13.50 -14.29
CA ALA A 291 14.61 13.20 -13.19
C ALA A 291 15.88 14.03 -13.26
N THR A 292 16.67 14.02 -12.19
CA THR A 292 18.02 14.59 -12.17
C THR A 292 19.02 13.72 -12.92
N SER A 293 18.83 12.41 -12.95
CA SER A 293 19.67 11.51 -13.74
C SER A 293 18.90 10.25 -14.15
N ILE A 294 19.33 9.62 -15.22
CA ILE A 294 18.76 8.37 -15.72
C ILE A 294 19.87 7.44 -16.19
N ASN A 295 19.66 6.14 -16.03
CA ASN A 295 20.51 5.12 -16.63
C ASN A 295 19.79 4.58 -17.86
N ALA A 296 20.08 5.19 -19.00
CA ALA A 296 19.43 4.85 -20.27
C ALA A 296 20.21 3.75 -20.99
N MET A 297 19.51 2.88 -21.70
CA MET A 297 20.14 1.91 -22.59
C MET A 297 20.97 2.64 -23.65
N ASN A 298 22.18 2.17 -23.95
CA ASN A 298 23.07 2.86 -24.89
C ASN A 298 22.45 3.05 -26.28
N THR A 299 21.59 2.13 -26.72
CA THR A 299 20.86 2.18 -27.99
C THR A 299 19.79 3.28 -28.04
N MET A 300 19.30 3.69 -26.87
CA MET A 300 18.25 4.71 -26.71
C MET A 300 18.80 6.12 -26.54
N VAL A 301 20.11 6.29 -26.64
CA VAL A 301 20.81 7.56 -26.46
C VAL A 301 21.57 7.89 -27.74
N SER A 302 21.53 9.17 -28.14
CA SER A 302 22.26 9.69 -29.29
C SER A 302 22.87 11.05 -28.98
N LYS A 303 23.91 11.42 -29.74
CA LYS A 303 24.56 12.72 -29.63
C LYS A 303 23.61 13.84 -30.08
N ILE A 304 23.65 14.98 -29.40
CA ILE A 304 22.91 16.17 -29.83
C ILE A 304 23.72 16.93 -30.91
N PRO A 305 23.12 17.29 -32.06
CA PRO A 305 23.74 18.19 -33.04
C PRO A 305 24.24 19.52 -32.43
N ASP A 306 25.38 20.02 -32.92
CA ASP A 306 26.07 21.17 -32.32
C ASP A 306 25.28 22.49 -32.41
N ASN A 307 24.33 22.57 -33.34
CA ASN A 307 23.45 23.72 -33.56
C ASN A 307 22.23 23.76 -32.62
N TRP A 308 21.96 22.70 -31.86
CA TRP A 308 20.81 22.63 -30.95
C TRP A 308 21.23 22.81 -29.50
N SER A 309 20.46 23.56 -28.72
CA SER A 309 20.50 23.55 -27.24
C SER A 309 19.92 22.25 -26.66
N MET A 310 20.05 22.02 -25.35
CA MET A 310 19.37 20.88 -24.68
C MET A 310 17.85 20.99 -24.82
N ASP A 311 17.32 22.20 -24.68
CA ASP A 311 15.89 22.44 -24.82
C ASP A 311 15.42 22.20 -26.26
N ASP A 312 16.23 22.59 -27.26
CA ASP A 312 15.95 22.32 -28.69
C ASP A 312 15.87 20.83 -28.96
N ALA A 313 16.83 20.04 -28.47
CA ALA A 313 16.88 18.61 -28.71
C ALA A 313 15.61 17.89 -28.22
N VAL A 314 15.10 18.26 -27.03
CA VAL A 314 13.85 17.71 -26.48
C VAL A 314 12.65 18.01 -27.37
N THR A 315 12.64 19.14 -28.07
CA THR A 315 11.53 19.48 -28.98
C THR A 315 11.48 18.61 -30.24
N ILE A 316 12.56 17.89 -30.55
CA ILE A 316 12.69 17.03 -31.74
C ILE A 316 12.26 15.59 -31.48
N LEU A 317 12.68 15.01 -30.37
CA LEU A 317 12.60 13.57 -30.09
C LEU A 317 11.24 12.92 -30.40
N SER A 318 10.28 12.93 -29.47
CA SER A 318 8.98 12.27 -29.63
C SER A 318 8.13 12.88 -30.74
N THR A 319 8.29 14.17 -31.02
CA THR A 319 7.49 14.90 -32.03
C THR A 319 7.86 14.42 -33.43
N TYR A 320 9.14 14.52 -33.81
CA TYR A 320 9.59 14.12 -35.13
C TYR A 320 9.66 12.60 -35.29
N SER A 321 9.98 11.83 -34.25
CA SER A 321 9.93 10.36 -34.37
C SER A 321 8.50 9.86 -34.65
N THR A 322 7.48 10.53 -34.13
CA THR A 322 6.07 10.25 -34.46
C THR A 322 5.74 10.57 -35.91
N VAL A 323 6.18 11.73 -36.41
CA VAL A 323 5.90 12.11 -37.79
C VAL A 323 6.71 11.29 -38.79
N TRP A 324 7.97 11.00 -38.48
CA TRP A 324 8.83 10.13 -39.30
C TRP A 324 8.21 8.75 -39.41
N TYR A 325 7.87 8.12 -38.29
CA TYR A 325 7.28 6.78 -38.34
C TYR A 325 5.90 6.78 -39.01
N GLY A 326 5.06 7.79 -38.71
CA GLY A 326 3.69 7.87 -39.26
C GLY A 326 3.65 8.25 -40.74
N LEU A 327 4.29 9.34 -41.14
CA LEU A 327 4.20 9.89 -42.49
C LEU A 327 5.26 9.30 -43.43
N ILE A 328 6.51 9.13 -42.99
CA ILE A 328 7.60 8.69 -43.89
C ILE A 328 7.60 7.16 -44.01
N GLU A 329 7.68 6.44 -42.90
CA GLU A 329 7.81 4.98 -42.93
C GLU A 329 6.50 4.25 -43.24
N ARG A 330 5.38 4.70 -42.64
CA ARG A 330 4.10 3.98 -42.73
C ARG A 330 3.21 4.50 -43.85
N ALA A 331 2.98 5.80 -43.92
CA ALA A 331 2.14 6.38 -44.96
C ALA A 331 2.90 6.61 -46.28
N ILE A 332 4.23 6.58 -46.27
CA ILE A 332 5.08 6.77 -47.45
C ILE A 332 4.74 8.09 -48.14
N LEU A 333 4.89 9.20 -47.42
CA LEU A 333 4.62 10.56 -47.91
C LEU A 333 5.39 10.84 -49.21
N ARG A 334 4.70 11.36 -50.21
CA ARG A 334 5.27 11.75 -51.50
C ARG A 334 5.19 13.25 -51.71
N GLN A 335 6.03 13.72 -52.63
CA GLN A 335 6.06 15.13 -53.00
C GLN A 335 4.71 15.58 -53.59
N ASN A 336 4.25 16.78 -53.23
CA ASN A 336 3.01 17.40 -53.72
C ASN A 336 1.68 16.72 -53.30
N GLU A 337 1.70 15.76 -52.36
CA GLU A 337 0.45 15.20 -51.81
C GLU A 337 -0.31 16.21 -50.94
N LYS A 338 -1.65 16.08 -50.89
CA LYS A 338 -2.53 16.84 -50.00
C LYS A 338 -2.57 16.19 -48.62
N VAL A 339 -2.23 16.95 -47.58
CA VAL A 339 -2.12 16.43 -46.22
C VAL A 339 -2.96 17.25 -45.25
N LEU A 340 -3.86 16.59 -44.50
CA LEU A 340 -4.58 17.17 -43.38
C LEU A 340 -3.85 16.87 -42.06
N ILE A 341 -3.38 17.92 -41.38
CA ILE A 341 -2.70 17.82 -40.09
C ILE A 341 -3.61 18.37 -38.99
N HIS A 342 -4.05 17.49 -38.09
CA HIS A 342 -4.82 17.93 -36.93
C HIS A 342 -3.95 18.50 -35.82
N SER A 343 -4.49 19.48 -35.09
CA SER A 343 -3.82 20.14 -33.96
C SER A 343 -2.44 20.71 -34.33
N ALA A 344 -2.33 21.34 -35.50
CA ALA A 344 -1.06 21.69 -36.14
C ALA A 344 -0.16 22.63 -35.31
N ALA A 345 -0.73 23.45 -34.42
CA ALA A 345 0.05 24.29 -33.52
C ALA A 345 0.68 23.53 -32.32
N GLY A 346 0.36 22.26 -32.11
CA GLY A 346 0.99 21.40 -31.10
C GLY A 346 2.33 20.83 -31.58
N GLY A 347 3.02 20.08 -30.70
CA GLY A 347 4.37 19.58 -30.98
C GLY A 347 4.50 18.70 -32.24
N VAL A 348 3.71 17.63 -32.32
CA VAL A 348 3.69 16.73 -33.50
C VAL A 348 3.19 17.46 -34.75
N GLY A 349 2.22 18.37 -34.58
CA GLY A 349 1.67 19.16 -35.66
C GLY A 349 2.70 20.06 -36.35
N GLN A 350 3.52 20.77 -35.56
CA GLN A 350 4.59 21.62 -36.07
C GLN A 350 5.68 20.81 -36.80
N ALA A 351 6.06 19.65 -36.25
CA ALA A 351 6.98 18.72 -36.91
C ALA A 351 6.42 18.22 -38.25
N ALA A 352 5.13 17.91 -38.31
CA ALA A 352 4.45 17.48 -39.53
C ALA A 352 4.39 18.59 -40.59
N VAL A 353 4.12 19.84 -40.18
CA VAL A 353 4.16 20.99 -41.10
C VAL A 353 5.56 21.18 -41.70
N ASN A 354 6.62 21.09 -40.89
CA ASN A 354 8.00 21.21 -41.38
C ASN A 354 8.33 20.14 -42.43
N ILE A 355 7.99 18.88 -42.16
CA ILE A 355 8.21 17.76 -43.07
C ILE A 355 7.38 17.92 -44.36
N CYS A 356 6.09 18.21 -44.25
CA CYS A 356 5.22 18.40 -45.41
C CYS A 356 5.67 19.58 -46.29
N LYS A 357 6.18 20.66 -45.70
CA LYS A 357 6.77 21.76 -46.45
C LYS A 357 8.03 21.36 -47.21
N TYR A 358 8.90 20.55 -46.59
CA TYR A 358 10.09 20.02 -47.25
C TYR A 358 9.73 19.18 -48.49
N TYR A 359 8.65 18.40 -48.41
CA TYR A 359 8.08 17.64 -49.53
C TYR A 359 7.13 18.45 -50.44
N ASN A 360 7.05 19.78 -50.28
CA ASN A 360 6.18 20.64 -51.08
C ASN A 360 4.71 20.16 -51.13
N CYS A 361 4.20 19.60 -50.03
CA CYS A 361 2.82 19.13 -49.92
C CYS A 361 1.81 20.29 -49.90
N ASP A 362 0.56 20.02 -50.30
CA ASP A 362 -0.56 20.94 -50.10
C ASP A 362 -1.17 20.72 -48.72
N ILE A 363 -0.90 21.64 -47.79
CA ILE A 363 -1.15 21.44 -46.35
C ILE A 363 -2.50 22.04 -45.95
N PHE A 364 -3.33 21.23 -45.31
CA PHE A 364 -4.55 21.61 -44.61
C PHE A 364 -4.33 21.40 -43.11
N VAL A 365 -4.75 22.34 -42.26
CA VAL A 365 -4.51 22.24 -40.82
C VAL A 365 -5.75 22.55 -40.00
N THR A 366 -5.80 22.01 -38.78
CA THR A 366 -6.81 22.41 -37.79
C THR A 366 -6.18 22.93 -36.50
N VAL A 367 -6.83 23.93 -35.88
CA VAL A 367 -6.39 24.56 -34.62
C VAL A 367 -7.57 24.86 -33.70
N GLY A 368 -7.28 24.96 -32.40
CA GLY A 368 -8.31 25.14 -31.38
C GLY A 368 -8.54 26.58 -30.92
N THR A 369 -7.73 27.55 -31.32
CA THR A 369 -7.84 28.97 -30.92
C THR A 369 -7.35 29.91 -32.02
N GLU A 370 -7.80 31.17 -31.99
CA GLU A 370 -7.34 32.21 -32.92
C GLU A 370 -5.85 32.53 -32.77
N ASP A 371 -5.30 32.52 -31.55
CA ASP A 371 -3.86 32.72 -31.34
C ASP A 371 -3.02 31.65 -32.05
N LYS A 372 -3.50 30.40 -32.05
CA LYS A 372 -2.87 29.28 -32.77
C LYS A 372 -2.95 29.43 -34.28
N LYS A 373 -4.06 29.97 -34.78
CA LYS A 373 -4.23 30.29 -36.20
C LYS A 373 -3.23 31.35 -36.63
N LYS A 374 -3.17 32.48 -35.91
CA LYS A 374 -2.20 33.56 -36.16
C LYS A 374 -0.75 33.06 -36.11
N PHE A 375 -0.43 32.22 -35.13
CA PHE A 375 0.88 31.59 -35.03
C PHE A 375 1.23 30.79 -36.29
N LEU A 376 0.34 29.92 -36.79
CA LEU A 376 0.61 29.14 -38.00
C LEU A 376 0.72 30.00 -39.27
N MET A 377 -0.05 31.09 -39.35
CA MET A 377 0.06 32.05 -40.45
C MET A 377 1.41 32.76 -40.44
N ASN A 378 1.87 33.23 -39.28
CA ASN A 378 3.08 34.02 -39.16
C ASN A 378 4.36 33.17 -39.23
N GLU A 379 4.40 32.06 -38.50
CA GLU A 379 5.59 31.21 -38.39
C GLU A 379 5.74 30.30 -39.60
N TYR A 380 4.62 29.73 -40.07
CA TYR A 380 4.62 28.74 -41.13
C TYR A 380 3.97 29.24 -42.43
N ASN A 381 3.62 30.52 -42.57
CA ASN A 381 3.06 31.05 -43.82
C ASN A 381 1.89 30.20 -44.37
N ILE A 382 1.11 29.57 -43.49
CA ILE A 382 -0.04 28.77 -43.90
C ILE A 382 -1.18 29.74 -44.22
N PRO A 383 -1.75 29.71 -45.45
CA PRO A 383 -2.86 30.59 -45.81
C PRO A 383 -4.08 30.40 -44.91
N GLU A 384 -4.78 31.48 -44.60
CA GLU A 384 -5.95 31.45 -43.72
C GLU A 384 -7.03 30.48 -44.20
N ASN A 385 -7.25 30.38 -45.52
CA ASN A 385 -8.22 29.46 -46.12
C ASN A 385 -7.83 27.97 -46.01
N ARG A 386 -6.61 27.65 -45.54
CA ARG A 386 -6.13 26.29 -45.24
C ARG A 386 -6.17 25.95 -43.74
N ILE A 387 -6.62 26.88 -42.88
CA ILE A 387 -6.67 26.70 -41.42
C ILE A 387 -8.12 26.60 -40.95
N PHE A 388 -8.48 25.48 -40.32
CA PHE A 388 -9.84 25.21 -39.84
C PHE A 388 -9.90 25.03 -38.32
N SER A 389 -11.11 25.03 -37.76
CA SER A 389 -11.35 24.74 -36.34
C SER A 389 -11.15 23.25 -36.05
N SER A 390 -10.47 22.92 -34.95
CA SER A 390 -10.39 21.55 -34.40
C SER A 390 -11.46 21.28 -33.32
N ARG A 391 -12.35 22.25 -33.06
CA ARG A 391 -13.39 22.13 -32.02
C ARG A 391 -14.69 21.54 -32.54
N ASP A 392 -14.90 21.54 -33.85
CA ASP A 392 -16.10 21.08 -34.54
C ASP A 392 -15.72 20.22 -35.77
N ILE A 393 -16.72 19.71 -36.49
CA ILE A 393 -16.56 18.87 -37.68
C ILE A 393 -16.63 19.67 -39.00
N GLN A 394 -16.75 21.00 -38.96
CA GLN A 394 -16.97 21.83 -40.15
C GLN A 394 -15.78 21.83 -41.10
N PHE A 395 -14.58 21.49 -40.62
CA PHE A 395 -13.40 21.32 -41.44
C PHE A 395 -13.64 20.32 -42.59
N LYS A 396 -14.44 19.26 -42.38
CA LYS A 396 -14.75 18.25 -43.40
C LYS A 396 -15.35 18.89 -44.66
N TYR A 397 -16.41 19.67 -44.50
CA TYR A 397 -17.12 20.27 -45.62
C TYR A 397 -16.26 21.30 -46.36
N LYS A 398 -15.50 22.12 -45.60
CA LYS A 398 -14.59 23.11 -46.19
C LYS A 398 -13.46 22.46 -46.98
N ILE A 399 -12.86 21.40 -46.44
CA ILE A 399 -11.81 20.64 -47.15
C ILE A 399 -12.37 20.00 -48.40
N LYS A 400 -13.54 19.36 -48.34
CA LYS A 400 -14.20 18.79 -49.52
C LYS A 400 -14.48 19.85 -50.58
N SER A 401 -14.94 21.04 -50.20
CA SER A 401 -15.12 22.16 -51.12
C SER A 401 -13.82 22.63 -51.78
N LEU A 402 -12.71 22.68 -51.04
CA LEU A 402 -11.40 23.09 -51.54
C LEU A 402 -10.66 22.00 -52.33
N THR A 403 -11.23 20.79 -52.39
CA THR A 403 -10.62 19.63 -53.03
C THR A 403 -11.55 18.99 -54.06
N ASP A 404 -12.55 19.73 -54.53
CA ASP A 404 -13.54 19.28 -55.53
C ASP A 404 -14.23 17.96 -55.16
N GLY A 405 -14.53 17.80 -53.86
CA GLY A 405 -15.14 16.60 -53.29
C GLY A 405 -14.19 15.41 -53.08
N LYS A 406 -12.96 15.47 -53.60
CA LYS A 406 -11.99 14.36 -53.52
C LYS A 406 -11.51 14.14 -52.10
N GLY A 407 -11.14 15.20 -51.37
CA GLY A 407 -10.52 15.10 -50.05
C GLY A 407 -8.99 15.20 -50.13
N VAL A 408 -8.31 14.62 -49.14
CA VAL A 408 -6.84 14.67 -48.97
C VAL A 408 -6.22 13.29 -49.04
N ASP A 409 -4.97 13.21 -49.51
CA ASP A 409 -4.25 11.96 -49.72
C ASP A 409 -3.78 11.33 -48.40
N ILE A 410 -3.44 12.18 -47.41
CA ILE A 410 -3.08 11.73 -46.07
C ILE A 410 -3.81 12.54 -45.01
N VAL A 411 -4.32 11.88 -43.98
CA VAL A 411 -4.79 12.52 -42.75
C VAL A 411 -3.91 12.10 -41.59
N LEU A 412 -3.28 13.04 -40.90
CA LEU A 412 -2.60 12.82 -39.62
C LEU A 412 -3.56 13.19 -38.48
N ASN A 413 -4.24 12.19 -37.92
CA ASN A 413 -5.28 12.38 -36.91
C ASN A 413 -4.79 12.21 -35.48
N SER A 414 -5.22 13.13 -34.62
CA SER A 414 -5.08 13.09 -33.16
C SER A 414 -6.38 13.46 -32.43
N LEU A 415 -7.48 13.66 -33.16
CA LEU A 415 -8.79 14.00 -32.62
C LEU A 415 -9.59 12.73 -32.34
N THR A 416 -10.63 12.87 -31.52
CA THR A 416 -11.43 11.73 -31.04
C THR A 416 -12.93 11.86 -31.34
N GLY A 417 -13.64 10.72 -31.35
CA GLY A 417 -15.10 10.67 -31.53
C GLY A 417 -15.55 11.16 -32.91
N ASP A 418 -16.62 11.93 -32.98
CA ASP A 418 -17.22 12.42 -34.24
C ASP A 418 -16.21 13.18 -35.12
N LYS A 419 -15.17 13.75 -34.50
CA LYS A 419 -14.08 14.41 -35.23
C LYS A 419 -13.18 13.41 -35.95
N LEU A 420 -12.88 12.27 -35.33
CA LEU A 420 -12.14 11.18 -35.98
C LEU A 420 -12.93 10.67 -37.18
N GLU A 421 -14.24 10.46 -37.03
CA GLU A 421 -15.13 10.04 -38.13
C GLU A 421 -15.16 11.07 -39.26
N ALA A 422 -15.32 12.35 -38.93
CA ALA A 422 -15.28 13.43 -39.92
C ALA A 422 -13.92 13.52 -40.64
N SER A 423 -12.81 13.30 -39.93
CA SER A 423 -11.46 13.20 -40.49
C SER A 423 -11.32 11.99 -41.41
N TYR A 424 -11.90 10.85 -41.05
CA TYR A 424 -11.87 9.62 -41.84
C TYR A 424 -12.60 9.80 -43.18
N GLU A 425 -13.69 10.56 -43.20
CA GLU A 425 -14.41 10.92 -44.43
C GLU A 425 -13.67 11.95 -45.31
N CYS A 426 -12.67 12.64 -44.77
CA CYS A 426 -11.82 13.56 -45.54
C CYS A 426 -10.81 12.83 -46.41
N VAL A 427 -10.57 11.53 -46.19
CA VAL A 427 -9.59 10.74 -46.94
C VAL A 427 -10.06 10.56 -48.38
N ALA A 428 -9.21 10.94 -49.33
CA ALA A 428 -9.40 10.70 -50.76
C ALA A 428 -9.26 9.22 -51.11
N ASP A 429 -9.69 8.85 -52.31
CA ASP A 429 -9.53 7.48 -52.80
C ASP A 429 -8.04 7.12 -52.88
N CYS A 430 -7.69 5.88 -52.54
CA CYS A 430 -6.31 5.42 -52.35
C CYS A 430 -5.52 6.16 -51.25
N GLY A 431 -6.19 6.97 -50.42
CA GLY A 431 -5.58 7.77 -49.37
C GLY A 431 -5.22 6.98 -48.11
N ARG A 432 -4.45 7.60 -47.20
CA ARG A 432 -3.95 7.00 -45.96
C ARG A 432 -4.39 7.78 -44.74
N PHE A 433 -5.05 7.10 -43.81
CA PHE A 433 -5.43 7.65 -42.52
C PHE A 433 -4.42 7.21 -41.46
N VAL A 434 -3.68 8.16 -40.90
CA VAL A 434 -2.63 7.93 -39.91
C VAL A 434 -3.16 8.33 -38.53
N GLU A 435 -3.50 7.33 -37.73
CA GLU A 435 -4.04 7.50 -36.38
C GLU A 435 -2.91 7.47 -35.35
N ILE A 436 -2.66 8.61 -34.69
CA ILE A 436 -1.69 8.72 -33.57
C ILE A 436 -2.39 8.84 -32.21
N GLY A 437 -3.71 9.04 -32.18
CA GLY A 437 -4.51 9.05 -30.96
C GLY A 437 -4.71 7.64 -30.42
N LYS A 438 -4.68 7.50 -29.08
CA LYS A 438 -4.83 6.19 -28.42
C LYS A 438 -6.20 5.97 -27.79
N TYR A 439 -6.97 7.03 -27.54
CA TYR A 439 -8.20 6.94 -26.76
C TYR A 439 -9.27 6.08 -27.45
N ASP A 440 -9.63 6.39 -28.69
CA ASP A 440 -10.67 5.64 -29.42
C ASP A 440 -10.23 4.21 -29.76
N LEU A 441 -8.93 4.00 -30.00
CA LEU A 441 -8.34 2.67 -30.17
C LEU A 441 -8.51 1.81 -28.90
N GLN A 442 -8.22 2.36 -27.72
CA GLN A 442 -8.38 1.64 -26.45
C GLN A 442 -9.85 1.36 -26.10
N MET A 443 -10.76 2.25 -26.50
CA MET A 443 -12.20 2.06 -26.31
C MET A 443 -12.81 1.09 -27.33
N ASN A 444 -12.01 0.54 -28.25
CA ASN A 444 -12.44 -0.36 -29.31
C ASN A 444 -13.64 0.19 -30.09
N LYS A 445 -13.57 1.48 -30.47
CA LYS A 445 -14.65 2.11 -31.25
C LYS A 445 -14.78 1.48 -32.64
N GLN A 446 -16.02 1.44 -33.12
CA GLN A 446 -16.34 0.90 -34.44
C GLN A 446 -15.81 1.82 -35.55
N LEU A 447 -15.31 1.22 -36.63
CA LEU A 447 -14.87 1.91 -37.83
C LEU A 447 -15.71 1.42 -39.02
N GLY A 448 -16.31 2.35 -39.76
CA GLY A 448 -17.18 2.03 -40.89
C GLY A 448 -16.43 1.43 -42.07
N MET A 449 -16.59 0.11 -42.29
CA MET A 449 -15.81 -0.61 -43.31
C MET A 449 -16.09 -0.21 -44.76
N PHE A 450 -17.24 0.40 -45.04
CA PHE A 450 -17.64 0.79 -46.40
C PHE A 450 -16.62 1.69 -47.10
N ALA A 451 -15.94 2.57 -46.35
CA ALA A 451 -14.97 3.49 -46.94
C ALA A 451 -13.71 2.79 -47.49
N PHE A 452 -13.41 1.56 -47.08
CA PHE A 452 -12.31 0.75 -47.63
C PHE A 452 -12.54 0.30 -49.08
N LEU A 453 -13.77 0.38 -49.60
CA LEU A 453 -14.04 0.17 -51.04
C LEU A 453 -13.38 1.22 -51.94
N ARG A 454 -12.89 2.32 -51.37
CA ARG A 454 -12.14 3.38 -52.06
C ARG A 454 -10.63 3.17 -51.98
N ASP A 455 -10.18 1.95 -51.70
CA ASP A 455 -8.78 1.55 -51.54
C ASP A 455 -7.99 2.37 -50.50
N ILE A 456 -8.68 2.93 -49.50
CA ILE A 456 -8.02 3.68 -48.42
C ILE A 456 -7.31 2.73 -47.45
N SER A 457 -6.25 3.22 -46.80
CA SER A 457 -5.55 2.50 -45.73
C SER A 457 -5.77 3.19 -44.38
N PHE A 458 -6.08 2.42 -43.33
CA PHE A 458 -6.12 2.91 -41.95
C PHE A 458 -4.90 2.40 -41.17
N ILE A 459 -4.11 3.32 -40.62
CA ILE A 459 -2.79 3.05 -40.07
C ILE A 459 -2.73 3.52 -38.62
N GLY A 460 -2.82 2.58 -37.68
CA GLY A 460 -2.52 2.84 -36.27
C GLY A 460 -1.01 3.00 -36.05
N VAL A 461 -0.61 4.10 -35.42
CA VAL A 461 0.80 4.45 -35.17
C VAL A 461 1.09 4.47 -33.67
N SER A 462 2.09 3.68 -33.26
CA SER A 462 2.53 3.55 -31.87
C SER A 462 4.06 3.56 -31.80
N VAL A 463 4.62 4.76 -31.64
CA VAL A 463 6.09 4.98 -31.64
C VAL A 463 6.75 4.33 -30.42
N ASP A 464 6.09 4.39 -29.26
CA ASP A 464 6.54 3.77 -28.02
C ASP A 464 6.66 2.25 -28.14
N GLN A 465 5.77 1.59 -28.89
CA GLN A 465 5.94 0.16 -29.15
C GLN A 465 7.04 -0.10 -30.18
N LYS A 466 7.08 0.70 -31.26
CA LYS A 466 7.99 0.44 -32.36
C LYS A 466 9.45 0.67 -31.99
N LEU A 467 9.77 1.78 -31.34
CA LEU A 467 11.14 2.12 -30.96
C LEU A 467 11.71 1.16 -29.91
N PHE A 468 10.88 0.67 -28.99
CA PHE A 468 11.34 -0.14 -27.85
C PHE A 468 11.28 -1.65 -28.08
N LEU A 469 10.33 -2.15 -28.89
CA LEU A 469 10.13 -3.59 -29.09
C LEU A 469 10.71 -4.11 -30.41
N SER A 470 11.02 -3.23 -31.38
CA SER A 470 11.63 -3.64 -32.65
C SER A 470 13.13 -3.38 -32.66
N GLU A 471 13.91 -4.44 -32.76
CA GLU A 471 15.36 -4.36 -32.85
C GLU A 471 15.81 -3.54 -34.08
N GLY A 472 16.86 -2.72 -33.90
CA GLY A 472 17.43 -1.89 -34.96
C GLY A 472 16.62 -0.63 -35.34
N TYR A 473 15.37 -0.50 -34.90
CA TYR A 473 14.49 0.57 -35.38
C TYR A 473 14.85 1.94 -34.79
N ILE A 474 15.31 1.96 -33.53
CA ILE A 474 15.80 3.19 -32.89
C ILE A 474 17.08 3.70 -33.58
N GLN A 475 17.95 2.81 -34.07
CA GLN A 475 19.14 3.19 -34.82
C GLN A 475 18.79 3.84 -36.16
N LYS A 476 17.78 3.30 -36.88
CA LYS A 476 17.25 3.92 -38.10
C LYS A 476 16.75 5.34 -37.84
N TRP A 477 16.02 5.52 -36.73
CA TRP A 477 15.57 6.85 -36.30
C TRP A 477 16.75 7.80 -36.05
N TRP A 478 17.77 7.37 -35.30
CA TRP A 478 18.94 8.22 -35.02
C TRP A 478 19.67 8.61 -36.29
N GLN A 479 19.92 7.65 -37.18
CA GLN A 479 20.56 7.93 -38.48
C GLN A 479 19.76 8.96 -39.26
N TRP A 480 18.44 8.75 -39.39
CA TRP A 480 17.56 9.66 -40.10
C TRP A 480 17.54 11.07 -39.49
N MET A 481 17.52 11.18 -38.15
CA MET A 481 17.57 12.47 -37.47
C MET A 481 18.87 13.23 -37.79
N HIS A 482 20.01 12.55 -37.72
CA HIS A 482 21.32 13.17 -37.98
C HIS A 482 21.44 13.64 -39.43
N GLU A 483 21.06 12.80 -40.40
CA GLU A 483 21.07 13.12 -41.83
C GLU A 483 20.21 14.36 -42.16
N ASN A 484 19.09 14.54 -41.45
CA ASN A 484 18.11 15.59 -41.72
C ASN A 484 18.17 16.78 -40.75
N SER A 485 19.16 16.81 -39.84
CA SER A 485 19.35 17.89 -38.86
C SER A 485 19.85 19.20 -39.50
N ASN A 486 20.54 19.11 -40.64
CA ASN A 486 21.21 20.24 -41.30
C ASN A 486 20.56 20.67 -42.63
N ASN A 487 19.66 19.86 -43.20
CA ASN A 487 19.04 20.15 -44.50
C ASN A 487 17.73 20.97 -44.40
N GLY A 488 17.34 21.37 -43.19
CA GLY A 488 16.15 22.17 -42.94
C GLY A 488 14.83 21.38 -42.86
N MET A 489 14.87 20.05 -43.02
CA MET A 489 13.71 19.18 -42.81
C MET A 489 13.35 19.07 -41.32
N ILE A 490 14.36 18.92 -40.46
CA ILE A 490 14.20 18.92 -39.00
C ILE A 490 14.64 20.26 -38.45
N LYS A 491 13.77 20.89 -37.65
CA LYS A 491 14.03 22.16 -36.98
C LYS A 491 13.44 22.12 -35.57
N PRO A 492 14.13 22.69 -34.57
CA PRO A 492 13.53 22.87 -33.25
C PRO A 492 12.22 23.64 -33.36
N ILE A 493 11.20 23.19 -32.64
CA ILE A 493 9.86 23.80 -32.66
C ILE A 493 9.68 24.71 -31.45
N ASN A 494 8.64 25.54 -31.46
CA ASN A 494 8.34 26.44 -30.34
C ASN A 494 8.23 25.66 -29.02
N ARG A 495 8.67 26.28 -27.93
CA ARG A 495 8.60 25.68 -26.60
C ARG A 495 8.21 26.67 -25.51
N THR A 496 7.52 26.16 -24.49
CA THR A 496 7.30 26.85 -23.22
C THR A 496 8.10 26.11 -22.15
N VAL A 497 8.98 26.82 -21.45
CA VAL A 497 9.90 26.23 -20.47
C VAL A 497 9.39 26.51 -19.06
N TYR A 498 9.29 25.47 -18.23
CA TYR A 498 9.00 25.56 -16.81
C TYR A 498 10.18 25.02 -16.01
N LYS A 499 10.44 25.60 -14.83
CA LYS A 499 11.42 25.04 -13.88
C LYS A 499 10.85 23.79 -13.22
N ALA A 500 11.72 22.94 -12.67
CA ALA A 500 11.33 21.75 -11.92
C ALA A 500 10.34 22.04 -10.77
N GLU A 501 10.43 23.20 -10.13
CA GLU A 501 9.52 23.64 -9.06
C GLU A 501 8.07 23.87 -9.55
N ASP A 502 7.91 24.28 -10.81
CA ASP A 502 6.61 24.64 -11.40
C ASP A 502 5.98 23.48 -12.20
N VAL A 503 6.41 22.24 -11.94
CA VAL A 503 6.03 21.08 -12.74
C VAL A 503 4.52 20.81 -12.74
N GLU A 504 3.83 21.02 -11.62
CA GLU A 504 2.37 20.89 -11.57
C GLU A 504 1.68 21.91 -12.49
N LYS A 505 2.17 23.16 -12.50
CA LYS A 505 1.66 24.22 -13.39
C LYS A 505 1.88 23.83 -14.85
N ALA A 506 3.01 23.23 -15.18
CA ALA A 506 3.31 22.76 -16.53
C ALA A 506 2.33 21.66 -17.01
N PHE A 507 2.07 20.66 -16.16
CA PHE A 507 1.09 19.60 -16.44
C PHE A 507 -0.32 20.18 -16.60
N ARG A 508 -0.75 21.08 -15.70
CA ARG A 508 -2.05 21.78 -15.81
C ARG A 508 -2.12 22.67 -17.05
N TYR A 509 -1.06 23.36 -17.42
CA TYR A 509 -1.02 24.16 -18.64
C TYR A 509 -1.24 23.29 -19.88
N MET A 510 -0.66 22.08 -19.90
CA MET A 510 -0.89 21.12 -20.97
C MET A 510 -2.36 20.69 -21.09
N THR A 511 -3.06 20.42 -19.97
CA THR A 511 -4.46 19.99 -19.99
C THR A 511 -5.41 21.06 -20.55
N THR A 512 -5.07 22.34 -20.45
CA THR A 512 -5.87 23.42 -21.06
C THR A 512 -5.87 23.39 -22.58
N GLY A 513 -4.91 22.71 -23.21
CA GLY A 513 -4.72 22.70 -24.65
C GLY A 513 -4.36 24.07 -25.25
N LYS A 514 -3.99 25.07 -24.43
CA LYS A 514 -3.62 26.42 -24.90
C LYS A 514 -2.19 26.52 -25.40
N HIS A 515 -1.31 25.60 -24.99
CA HIS A 515 0.10 25.59 -25.37
C HIS A 515 0.31 25.54 -26.90
N ILE A 516 1.37 26.20 -27.34
CA ILE A 516 1.90 26.17 -28.70
C ILE A 516 3.26 25.48 -28.64
N GLY A 517 3.44 24.44 -29.45
CA GLY A 517 4.67 23.65 -29.50
C GLY A 517 4.83 22.72 -28.31
N LYS A 518 6.05 22.61 -27.78
CA LYS A 518 6.43 21.67 -26.72
C LYS A 518 6.44 22.33 -25.34
N ILE A 519 6.09 21.60 -24.29
CA ILE A 519 6.31 22.05 -22.91
C ILE A 519 7.55 21.32 -22.39
N VAL A 520 8.54 22.08 -21.92
CA VAL A 520 9.83 21.56 -21.44
C VAL A 520 9.95 21.82 -19.95
N ILE A 521 10.32 20.79 -19.19
CA ILE A 521 10.72 20.90 -17.79
C ILE A 521 12.24 21.03 -17.74
N LYS A 522 12.70 22.16 -17.26
CA LYS A 522 14.11 22.47 -17.05
C LYS A 522 14.52 22.01 -15.66
N ILE A 523 15.35 20.97 -15.61
CA ILE A 523 15.94 20.41 -14.39
C ILE A 523 17.20 21.17 -14.02
N ARG A 524 17.98 21.61 -15.02
CA ARG A 524 19.24 22.34 -14.84
C ARG A 524 19.43 23.39 -15.91
N ASP A 525 20.23 24.41 -15.60
CA ASP A 525 20.68 25.38 -16.59
C ASP A 525 21.82 24.81 -17.43
N GLU A 526 21.68 24.89 -18.75
CA GLU A 526 22.74 24.50 -19.70
C GLU A 526 23.93 25.44 -19.58
N GLU A 527 25.13 24.87 -19.48
CA GLU A 527 26.36 25.65 -19.46
C GLU A 527 26.71 26.23 -20.83
N PRO A 528 27.60 27.23 -20.91
CA PRO A 528 28.24 27.61 -22.17
C PRO A 528 28.86 26.39 -22.86
N LYS A 529 28.79 26.34 -24.21
CA LYS A 529 29.08 25.14 -25.03
C LYS A 529 30.44 24.46 -24.74
N ASP A 530 31.46 25.21 -24.34
CA ASP A 530 32.81 24.71 -24.09
C ASP A 530 33.03 24.18 -22.66
N THR A 531 32.01 24.24 -21.81
CA THR A 531 32.10 23.83 -20.41
C THR A 531 31.90 22.31 -20.29
N LYS A 532 32.90 21.62 -19.73
CA LYS A 532 32.84 20.17 -19.41
C LYS A 532 32.37 19.87 -17.99
N VAL A 533 32.25 20.90 -17.15
CA VAL A 533 31.74 20.78 -15.77
C VAL A 533 30.22 20.85 -15.81
N PHE A 534 29.55 19.91 -15.13
CA PHE A 534 28.10 19.86 -15.04
C PHE A 534 27.61 20.73 -13.87
N ASN A 535 26.52 21.47 -14.08
CA ASN A 535 25.83 22.17 -13.01
C ASN A 535 25.12 21.15 -12.10
N PRO A 536 25.18 21.31 -10.77
CA PRO A 536 24.38 20.49 -9.87
C PRO A 536 22.88 20.80 -10.04
N SER A 537 22.02 19.82 -9.79
CA SER A 537 20.58 20.06 -9.65
C SER A 537 20.31 20.85 -8.37
N ALA A 538 19.26 21.68 -8.39
CA ALA A 538 18.77 22.35 -7.19
C ALA A 538 18.34 21.33 -6.12
N PHE A 539 18.35 21.71 -4.86
CA PHE A 539 17.76 20.90 -3.80
C PHE A 539 16.25 21.13 -3.75
N LEU A 540 15.46 20.06 -3.85
CA LEU A 540 14.01 20.10 -3.75
C LEU A 540 13.51 19.25 -2.59
N SER A 541 12.36 19.65 -2.03
CA SER A 541 11.61 18.85 -1.08
C SER A 541 11.03 17.63 -1.79
N SER A 542 11.59 16.46 -1.51
CA SER A 542 11.28 15.20 -2.17
C SER A 542 10.71 14.19 -1.18
N THR A 543 9.76 13.37 -1.63
CA THR A 543 9.23 12.24 -0.87
C THR A 543 10.21 11.08 -0.90
N VAL A 544 10.57 10.54 0.24
CA VAL A 544 11.34 9.31 0.35
C VAL A 544 10.45 8.15 -0.06
N LYS A 545 10.98 7.29 -0.93
CA LYS A 545 10.31 6.09 -1.41
C LYS A 545 11.17 4.87 -1.14
N THR A 546 10.53 3.76 -0.81
CA THR A 546 11.17 2.47 -0.62
C THR A 546 11.55 1.89 -1.98
N TYR A 547 12.80 1.46 -2.09
CA TYR A 547 13.32 0.67 -3.20
C TYR A 547 14.09 -0.50 -2.63
N PHE A 548 14.09 -1.60 -3.39
CA PHE A 548 14.79 -2.83 -3.01
C PHE A 548 16.01 -3.00 -3.91
N ASP A 549 17.17 -3.24 -3.31
CA ASP A 549 18.39 -3.58 -4.05
C ASP A 549 18.19 -4.93 -4.74
N SER A 550 18.46 -4.95 -6.04
CA SER A 550 18.38 -6.12 -6.89
C SER A 550 19.46 -7.17 -6.58
N ASN A 551 20.55 -6.78 -5.92
CA ASN A 551 21.66 -7.66 -5.52
C ASN A 551 21.51 -8.22 -4.10
N LYS A 552 20.40 -7.92 -3.42
CA LYS A 552 20.10 -8.39 -2.06
C LYS A 552 18.96 -9.42 -2.11
N SER A 553 18.81 -10.18 -1.02
CA SER A 553 17.72 -11.14 -0.84
C SER A 553 16.75 -10.71 0.27
N TYR A 554 15.50 -11.15 0.14
CA TYR A 554 14.43 -10.82 1.07
C TYR A 554 13.63 -12.06 1.46
N ILE A 555 13.42 -12.25 2.76
CA ILE A 555 12.64 -13.36 3.31
C ILE A 555 11.24 -12.85 3.65
N ILE A 556 10.21 -13.54 3.15
CA ILE A 556 8.81 -13.26 3.49
C ILE A 556 8.22 -14.52 4.12
N THR A 557 8.00 -14.51 5.44
CA THR A 557 7.38 -15.66 6.10
C THR A 557 5.87 -15.61 5.94
N GLY A 558 5.24 -16.75 5.67
CA GLY A 558 3.84 -16.77 5.22
C GLY A 558 3.67 -16.13 3.84
N GLY A 559 4.74 -16.13 3.03
CA GLY A 559 4.81 -15.42 1.75
C GLY A 559 3.85 -15.94 0.67
N LEU A 560 3.29 -17.14 0.83
CA LEU A 560 2.24 -17.67 -0.06
C LEU A 560 0.81 -17.36 0.42
N GLY A 561 0.66 -16.65 1.53
CA GLY A 561 -0.62 -16.09 1.96
C GLY A 561 -1.05 -14.93 1.07
N GLY A 562 -2.34 -14.55 1.13
CA GLY A 562 -2.91 -13.52 0.27
C GLY A 562 -2.11 -12.20 0.26
N PHE A 563 -1.81 -11.63 1.44
CA PHE A 563 -0.97 -10.43 1.53
C PHE A 563 0.47 -10.71 1.10
N GLY A 564 1.04 -11.85 1.48
CA GLY A 564 2.44 -12.19 1.19
C GLY A 564 2.76 -12.21 -0.30
N LEU A 565 1.82 -12.71 -1.12
CA LEU A 565 1.95 -12.71 -2.58
C LEU A 565 1.91 -11.30 -3.17
N GLU A 566 0.98 -10.47 -2.69
CA GLU A 566 0.85 -9.07 -3.14
C GLU A 566 2.06 -8.23 -2.69
N LEU A 567 2.60 -8.50 -1.49
CA LEU A 567 3.85 -7.93 -1.01
C LEU A 567 5.02 -8.35 -1.89
N ALA A 568 5.16 -9.65 -2.20
CA ALA A 568 6.23 -10.16 -3.07
C ALA A 568 6.17 -9.49 -4.45
N HIS A 569 4.98 -9.40 -5.06
CA HIS A 569 4.78 -8.72 -6.34
C HIS A 569 5.15 -7.23 -6.27
N TRP A 570 4.73 -6.53 -5.21
CA TRP A 570 5.09 -5.13 -4.98
C TRP A 570 6.60 -4.92 -4.81
N MET A 571 7.27 -5.80 -4.06
CA MET A 571 8.73 -5.75 -3.87
C MET A 571 9.47 -5.94 -5.18
N ILE A 572 9.02 -6.86 -6.06
CA ILE A 572 9.61 -7.09 -7.38
C ILE A 572 9.51 -5.84 -8.25
N ALA A 573 8.33 -5.20 -8.27
CA ALA A 573 8.10 -3.96 -9.00
C ALA A 573 9.00 -2.80 -8.50
N LEU A 574 9.40 -2.83 -7.23
CA LEU A 574 10.32 -1.85 -6.61
C LEU A 574 11.80 -2.27 -6.61
N GLY A 575 12.15 -3.37 -7.28
CA GLY A 575 13.55 -3.73 -7.56
C GLY A 575 14.03 -5.04 -6.93
N ALA A 576 13.26 -5.68 -6.06
CA ALA A 576 13.66 -6.94 -5.45
C ALA A 576 13.81 -8.04 -6.52
N ARG A 577 14.88 -8.83 -6.46
CA ARG A 577 15.11 -9.93 -7.42
C ARG A 577 15.25 -11.29 -6.76
N ASN A 578 15.69 -11.36 -5.51
CA ASN A 578 15.85 -12.61 -4.79
C ASN A 578 14.87 -12.66 -3.61
N LEU A 579 13.81 -13.45 -3.75
CA LEU A 579 12.78 -13.61 -2.73
C LEU A 579 12.75 -15.05 -2.21
N VAL A 580 12.67 -15.22 -0.90
CA VAL A 580 12.43 -16.51 -0.26
C VAL A 580 11.10 -16.45 0.47
N LEU A 581 10.11 -17.20 -0.03
CA LEU A 581 8.74 -17.25 0.49
C LEU A 581 8.56 -18.50 1.33
N THR A 582 8.24 -18.37 2.62
CA THR A 582 7.97 -19.56 3.45
C THR A 582 6.49 -19.95 3.42
N SER A 583 6.23 -21.26 3.34
CA SER A 583 4.88 -21.84 3.39
C SER A 583 4.94 -23.32 3.79
N ARG A 584 4.16 -23.75 4.79
CA ARG A 584 4.12 -25.14 5.27
C ARG A 584 3.83 -26.16 4.15
N TYR A 585 2.96 -25.80 3.21
CA TYR A 585 2.45 -26.71 2.17
C TYR A 585 2.98 -26.43 0.77
N GLY A 586 3.83 -25.41 0.61
CA GLY A 586 4.24 -24.91 -0.70
C GLY A 586 3.06 -24.31 -1.49
N VAL A 587 3.11 -24.43 -2.82
CA VAL A 587 2.10 -23.87 -3.75
C VAL A 587 0.95 -24.86 -3.91
N THR A 588 -0.25 -24.46 -3.46
CA THR A 588 -1.44 -25.33 -3.44
C THR A 588 -2.62 -24.77 -4.22
N SER A 589 -2.80 -23.43 -4.25
CA SER A 589 -3.95 -22.79 -4.89
C SER A 589 -3.68 -22.35 -6.33
N ASP A 590 -4.74 -22.25 -7.13
CA ASP A 590 -4.64 -21.76 -8.51
C ASP A 590 -4.28 -20.26 -8.59
N TYR A 591 -4.70 -19.48 -7.60
CA TYR A 591 -4.30 -18.08 -7.49
C TYR A 591 -2.78 -17.95 -7.26
N GLN A 592 -2.18 -18.77 -6.38
CA GLN A 592 -0.72 -18.81 -6.21
C GLN A 592 -0.04 -19.13 -7.55
N LYS A 593 -0.46 -20.21 -8.23
CA LYS A 593 0.10 -20.60 -9.55
C LYS A 593 -0.02 -19.48 -10.57
N PHE A 594 -1.16 -18.78 -10.60
CA PHE A 594 -1.39 -17.64 -11.48
C PHE A 594 -0.42 -16.49 -11.20
N VAL A 595 -0.18 -16.14 -9.93
CA VAL A 595 0.78 -15.09 -9.55
C VAL A 595 2.20 -15.46 -10.00
N PHE A 596 2.65 -16.69 -9.78
CA PHE A 596 3.97 -17.15 -10.26
C PHE A 596 4.08 -17.07 -11.78
N LYS A 597 3.09 -17.58 -12.52
CA LYS A 597 3.06 -17.51 -13.99
C LYS A 597 3.02 -16.07 -14.51
N ARG A 598 2.37 -15.16 -13.79
CA ARG A 598 2.34 -13.74 -14.13
C ARG A 598 3.72 -13.11 -13.96
N ILE A 599 4.42 -13.39 -12.87
CA ILE A 599 5.79 -12.90 -12.63
C ILE A 599 6.75 -13.44 -13.70
N GLU A 600 6.65 -14.72 -14.03
CA GLU A 600 7.42 -15.36 -15.11
C GLU A 600 7.14 -14.71 -16.46
N SER A 601 5.86 -14.56 -16.85
CA SER A 601 5.47 -13.93 -18.12
C SER A 601 5.93 -12.48 -18.24
N LEU A 602 5.98 -11.73 -17.14
CA LEU A 602 6.49 -10.36 -17.12
C LEU A 602 8.01 -10.33 -17.32
N SER A 603 8.72 -11.27 -16.69
CA SER A 603 10.17 -11.45 -16.87
C SER A 603 10.49 -11.77 -18.34
N ASP A 604 9.74 -12.68 -18.96
CA ASP A 604 9.91 -13.06 -20.37
C ASP A 604 9.53 -11.96 -21.36
N ARG A 605 8.40 -11.28 -21.13
CA ARG A 605 7.87 -10.27 -22.08
C ARG A 605 8.79 -9.06 -22.19
N PHE A 606 9.40 -8.65 -21.09
CA PHE A 606 10.23 -7.47 -21.06
C PHE A 606 11.73 -7.80 -21.06
N LYS A 607 12.11 -9.08 -20.91
CA LYS A 607 13.51 -9.61 -20.88
C LYS A 607 14.47 -8.82 -20.00
N THR A 608 13.93 -8.09 -19.04
CA THR A 608 14.68 -7.08 -18.28
C THR A 608 14.96 -7.52 -16.85
N PHE A 609 14.36 -8.62 -16.36
CA PHE A 609 14.38 -8.98 -14.95
C PHE A 609 14.47 -10.50 -14.75
N GLY A 610 15.62 -11.00 -14.27
CA GLY A 610 15.67 -12.32 -13.64
C GLY A 610 15.20 -12.18 -12.19
N THR A 611 14.01 -12.70 -11.88
CA THR A 611 13.53 -12.77 -10.49
C THR A 611 13.63 -14.22 -10.00
N ASN A 612 14.44 -14.45 -8.98
CA ASN A 612 14.58 -15.72 -8.31
C ASN A 612 13.62 -15.77 -7.14
N ILE A 613 12.61 -16.65 -7.21
CA ILE A 613 11.68 -16.90 -6.09
C ILE A 613 11.87 -18.33 -5.62
N THR A 614 12.32 -18.48 -4.39
CA THR A 614 12.47 -19.79 -3.72
C THR A 614 11.32 -19.98 -2.74
N VAL A 615 10.64 -21.13 -2.81
CA VAL A 615 9.61 -21.51 -1.83
C VAL A 615 10.22 -22.44 -0.79
N TRP A 616 10.23 -21.99 0.46
CA TRP A 616 10.74 -22.75 1.60
C TRP A 616 9.59 -23.43 2.35
N THR A 617 9.65 -24.76 2.46
CA THR A 617 8.55 -25.56 3.03
C THR A 617 8.78 -26.11 4.42
N LYS A 618 10.00 -26.04 4.96
CA LYS A 618 10.31 -26.56 6.30
C LYS A 618 9.82 -25.59 7.37
N SER A 619 9.29 -26.10 8.50
CA SER A 619 8.83 -25.25 9.61
C SER A 619 9.97 -24.39 10.16
N THR A 620 9.72 -23.09 10.28
CA THR A 620 10.64 -22.08 10.83
C THR A 620 10.46 -21.87 12.34
N GLU A 621 9.66 -22.71 13.00
CA GLU A 621 9.55 -22.70 14.47
C GLU A 621 10.79 -23.31 15.13
N SER A 622 11.46 -24.25 14.45
CA SER A 622 12.75 -24.80 14.87
C SER A 622 13.89 -23.83 14.54
N LEU A 623 14.77 -23.62 15.52
CA LEU A 623 15.99 -22.82 15.36
C LEU A 623 16.88 -23.38 14.24
N GLU A 624 17.02 -24.70 14.13
CA GLU A 624 17.86 -25.34 13.11
C GLU A 624 17.34 -25.07 11.69
N ASN A 625 16.04 -25.23 11.48
CA ASN A 625 15.42 -24.95 10.18
C ASN A 625 15.50 -23.46 9.84
N THR A 626 15.36 -22.58 10.84
CA THR A 626 15.49 -21.13 10.63
C THR A 626 16.93 -20.75 10.27
N LYS A 627 17.93 -21.38 10.89
CA LYS A 627 19.35 -21.21 10.52
C LYS A 627 19.61 -21.65 9.08
N LEU A 628 19.03 -22.77 8.66
CA LEU A 628 19.13 -23.24 7.28
C LEU A 628 18.45 -22.28 6.30
N LEU A 629 17.25 -21.78 6.62
CA LEU A 629 16.54 -20.78 5.82
C LEU A 629 17.39 -19.52 5.61
N VAL A 630 17.95 -18.96 6.69
CA VAL A 630 18.80 -17.77 6.61
C VAL A 630 20.06 -18.08 5.79
N LYS A 631 20.69 -19.23 5.98
CA LYS A 631 21.86 -19.64 5.20
C LYS A 631 21.56 -19.74 3.69
N GLU A 632 20.43 -20.34 3.33
CA GLU A 632 20.03 -20.49 1.92
C GLU A 632 19.68 -19.14 1.29
N ALA A 633 18.90 -18.31 1.98
CA ALA A 633 18.60 -16.96 1.51
C ALA A 633 19.88 -16.13 1.29
N ASN A 634 20.83 -16.22 2.23
CA ASN A 634 22.11 -15.53 2.12
C ASN A 634 23.02 -16.08 1.01
N SER A 635 22.84 -17.34 0.61
CA SER A 635 23.56 -17.95 -0.51
C SER A 635 23.07 -17.45 -1.89
N LEU A 636 21.82 -16.99 -1.97
CA LEU A 636 21.27 -16.34 -3.18
C LEU A 636 21.87 -14.94 -3.35
N ALA A 637 21.88 -14.17 -2.25
CA ALA A 637 22.38 -12.81 -2.16
C ALA A 637 22.40 -12.36 -0.70
N PRO A 638 23.21 -11.36 -0.29
CA PRO A 638 23.17 -10.80 1.06
C PRO A 638 21.75 -10.42 1.48
N ILE A 639 21.31 -10.92 2.63
CA ILE A 639 19.95 -10.65 3.12
C ILE A 639 19.86 -9.20 3.55
N ALA A 640 18.85 -8.50 3.06
CA ALA A 640 18.60 -7.10 3.39
C ALA A 640 17.24 -6.86 4.04
N GLY A 641 16.28 -7.79 3.88
CA GLY A 641 14.97 -7.62 4.46
C GLY A 641 14.31 -8.91 4.91
N ILE A 642 13.63 -8.83 6.05
CA ILE A 642 12.78 -9.88 6.60
C ILE A 642 11.40 -9.29 6.87
N PHE A 643 10.37 -9.90 6.28
CA PHE A 643 8.97 -9.52 6.45
C PHE A 643 8.21 -10.72 7.04
N HIS A 644 7.80 -10.60 8.30
CA HIS A 644 7.10 -11.65 9.03
C HIS A 644 5.58 -11.47 8.94
N LEU A 645 4.92 -12.28 8.09
CA LEU A 645 3.48 -12.25 7.85
C LEU A 645 2.79 -13.55 8.29
N SER A 646 3.53 -14.51 8.86
CA SER A 646 2.98 -15.77 9.32
C SER A 646 1.92 -15.55 10.39
N VAL A 647 0.77 -16.20 10.23
CA VAL A 647 -0.31 -16.17 11.21
C VAL A 647 -1.11 -17.46 11.11
N VAL A 648 -1.43 -18.02 12.27
CA VAL A 648 -2.53 -18.95 12.48
C VAL A 648 -3.52 -18.21 13.39
N ILE A 649 -4.81 -18.28 13.07
CA ILE A 649 -5.86 -17.64 13.86
C ILE A 649 -6.73 -18.75 14.44
N ASN A 650 -6.91 -18.73 15.74
CA ASN A 650 -7.89 -19.55 16.45
C ASN A 650 -8.66 -18.62 17.39
N ASP A 651 -9.78 -18.09 16.92
CA ASP A 651 -10.57 -17.12 17.66
C ASP A 651 -11.55 -17.85 18.58
N CYS A 652 -11.40 -17.68 19.88
CA CYS A 652 -12.30 -18.24 20.87
C CYS A 652 -12.27 -17.37 22.14
N LEU A 653 -13.41 -17.26 22.84
CA LEU A 653 -13.39 -16.63 24.17
C LEU A 653 -12.42 -17.38 25.07
N TYR A 654 -11.76 -16.67 25.98
CA TYR A 654 -10.76 -17.25 26.84
C TYR A 654 -11.27 -18.47 27.62
N SER A 655 -12.51 -18.43 28.10
CA SER A 655 -13.16 -19.53 28.81
C SER A 655 -13.34 -20.80 27.97
N ASN A 656 -13.22 -20.72 26.66
CA ASN A 656 -13.55 -21.81 25.74
C ASN A 656 -12.31 -22.31 24.97
N HIS A 657 -11.12 -21.81 25.31
CA HIS A 657 -9.88 -22.23 24.66
C HIS A 657 -9.35 -23.56 25.20
N ASN A 658 -8.89 -24.41 24.30
CA ASN A 658 -7.94 -25.47 24.63
C ASN A 658 -6.53 -24.86 24.76
N ILE A 659 -5.79 -25.25 25.79
CA ILE A 659 -4.41 -24.81 26.07
C ILE A 659 -3.47 -25.09 24.89
N ASP A 660 -3.58 -26.25 24.26
CA ASP A 660 -2.70 -26.67 23.17
C ASP A 660 -2.90 -25.76 21.95
N GLU A 661 -4.15 -25.48 21.60
CA GLU A 661 -4.49 -24.62 20.46
C GLU A 661 -4.16 -23.13 20.74
N TYR A 662 -4.24 -22.73 22.01
CA TYR A 662 -3.85 -21.39 22.46
C TYR A 662 -2.34 -21.18 22.28
N ILE A 663 -1.54 -22.16 22.69
CA ILE A 663 -0.08 -22.16 22.54
C ILE A 663 0.32 -22.25 21.08
N GLU A 664 -0.30 -23.13 20.29
CA GLU A 664 -0.02 -23.26 18.85
C GLU A 664 -0.22 -21.91 18.12
N THR A 665 -1.29 -21.19 18.45
CA THR A 665 -1.58 -19.87 17.87
C THR A 665 -0.45 -18.88 18.17
N ILE A 666 0.04 -18.86 19.41
CA ILE A 666 1.14 -17.99 19.83
C ILE A 666 2.42 -18.37 19.11
N ASP A 667 2.79 -19.64 19.19
CA ASP A 667 4.04 -20.19 18.66
C ASP A 667 4.19 -20.01 17.16
N SER A 668 3.08 -20.14 16.42
CA SER A 668 3.05 -19.96 14.96
C SER A 668 3.61 -18.60 14.51
N LYS A 669 3.55 -17.60 15.40
CA LYS A 669 4.03 -16.24 15.17
C LYS A 669 5.31 -15.92 15.93
N THR A 670 5.38 -16.27 17.21
CA THR A 670 6.48 -15.87 18.10
C THR A 670 7.76 -16.65 17.84
N LYS A 671 7.70 -17.99 17.80
CA LYS A 671 8.91 -18.85 17.69
C LYS A 671 9.73 -18.51 16.45
N THR A 672 9.08 -18.41 15.29
CA THR A 672 9.75 -18.02 14.04
C THR A 672 10.41 -16.64 14.14
N PHE A 673 9.70 -15.64 14.68
CA PHE A 673 10.21 -14.27 14.74
C PHE A 673 11.36 -14.10 15.74
N VAL A 674 11.28 -14.78 16.89
CA VAL A 674 12.36 -14.85 17.89
C VAL A 674 13.61 -15.49 17.28
N ASN A 675 13.46 -16.63 16.60
CA ASN A 675 14.58 -17.30 15.93
C ASN A 675 15.24 -16.39 14.89
N LEU A 676 14.46 -15.67 14.08
CA LEU A 676 14.98 -14.74 13.07
C LEU A 676 15.72 -13.56 13.72
N ASP A 677 15.21 -13.00 14.82
CA ASP A 677 15.91 -11.94 15.57
C ASP A 677 17.26 -12.44 16.09
N GLN A 678 17.26 -13.59 16.78
CA GLN A 678 18.46 -14.19 17.34
C GLN A 678 19.52 -14.47 16.24
N ILE A 679 19.14 -15.16 15.17
CA ILE A 679 20.07 -15.56 14.11
C ILE A 679 20.65 -14.35 13.40
N THR A 680 19.83 -13.33 13.13
CA THR A 680 20.30 -12.13 12.41
C THR A 680 21.28 -11.31 13.24
N ARG A 681 21.11 -11.29 14.57
CA ARG A 681 22.06 -10.68 15.51
C ARG A 681 23.35 -11.49 15.61
N GLU A 682 23.25 -12.81 15.83
CA GLU A 682 24.40 -13.71 15.93
C GLU A 682 25.27 -13.68 14.66
N SER A 683 24.63 -13.59 13.49
CA SER A 683 25.29 -13.59 12.20
C SER A 683 25.72 -12.20 11.73
N ALA A 684 25.48 -11.15 12.53
CA ALA A 684 25.77 -9.74 12.23
C ALA A 684 25.28 -9.31 10.82
N ILE A 685 24.07 -9.76 10.43
CA ILE A 685 23.49 -9.43 9.14
C ILE A 685 22.98 -7.98 9.17
N ASP A 686 23.50 -7.16 8.27
CA ASP A 686 23.08 -5.77 8.09
C ASP A 686 21.75 -5.70 7.32
N LEU A 687 20.65 -5.70 8.07
CA LEU A 687 19.29 -5.64 7.52
C LEU A 687 18.82 -4.19 7.36
N ASP A 688 18.45 -3.84 6.12
CA ASP A 688 17.72 -2.61 5.82
C ASP A 688 16.30 -2.66 6.43
N TYR A 689 15.67 -3.84 6.42
CA TYR A 689 14.29 -4.03 6.88
C TYR A 689 14.13 -5.28 7.76
N PHE A 690 13.54 -5.10 8.94
CA PHE A 690 13.07 -6.18 9.80
C PHE A 690 11.67 -5.80 10.26
N VAL A 691 10.67 -6.39 9.62
CA VAL A 691 9.28 -5.93 9.67
C VAL A 691 8.37 -7.08 10.08
N VAL A 692 7.45 -6.81 11.00
CA VAL A 692 6.40 -7.75 11.40
C VAL A 692 5.02 -7.14 11.25
N PHE A 693 4.11 -7.94 10.73
CA PHE A 693 2.70 -7.59 10.62
C PHE A 693 2.02 -7.94 11.94
N SER A 694 1.77 -6.92 12.77
CA SER A 694 0.94 -7.00 13.96
C SER A 694 -0.53 -6.69 13.61
N SER A 695 -1.41 -6.69 14.61
CA SER A 695 -2.82 -6.35 14.47
C SER A 695 -3.23 -5.27 15.46
N VAL A 696 -4.23 -4.47 15.10
CA VAL A 696 -4.93 -3.60 16.04
C VAL A 696 -5.59 -4.36 17.19
N SER A 697 -5.83 -5.67 17.05
CA SER A 697 -6.25 -6.55 18.14
C SER A 697 -5.27 -6.48 19.31
N CYS A 698 -3.95 -6.37 19.06
CA CYS A 698 -2.95 -6.16 20.10
C CYS A 698 -3.07 -4.78 20.75
N GLY A 699 -3.29 -3.74 19.94
CA GLY A 699 -3.28 -2.35 20.41
C GLY A 699 -4.54 -1.93 21.15
N LYS A 700 -5.73 -2.25 20.62
CA LYS A 700 -7.03 -1.89 21.20
C LYS A 700 -7.71 -3.02 21.95
N GLY A 701 -7.26 -4.26 21.73
CA GLY A 701 -7.98 -5.46 22.15
C GLY A 701 -8.95 -5.92 21.07
N ASN A 702 -9.16 -7.23 21.03
CA ASN A 702 -10.33 -7.84 20.41
C ASN A 702 -10.78 -9.02 21.27
N ALA A 703 -12.08 -9.10 21.58
CA ALA A 703 -12.61 -10.18 22.42
C ALA A 703 -12.45 -11.52 21.69
N GLY A 704 -11.99 -12.55 22.40
CA GLY A 704 -11.73 -13.87 21.82
C GLY A 704 -10.43 -13.99 21.03
N GLN A 705 -9.56 -12.98 21.11
CA GLN A 705 -8.25 -12.95 20.46
C GLN A 705 -7.12 -12.71 21.45
N SER A 706 -7.25 -13.23 22.68
CA SER A 706 -6.25 -13.03 23.73
C SER A 706 -4.90 -13.68 23.39
N ASN A 707 -4.91 -14.87 22.78
CA ASN A 707 -3.73 -15.55 22.19
C ASN A 707 -3.07 -14.71 21.10
N TYR A 708 -3.86 -14.21 20.14
CA TYR A 708 -3.36 -13.42 19.01
C TYR A 708 -2.85 -12.06 19.46
N GLY A 709 -3.52 -11.41 20.42
CA GLY A 709 -3.07 -10.18 21.06
C GLY A 709 -1.72 -10.34 21.75
N PHE A 710 -1.56 -11.42 22.53
CA PHE A 710 -0.28 -11.75 23.18
C PHE A 710 0.84 -11.96 22.17
N ALA A 711 0.63 -12.82 21.17
CA ALA A 711 1.64 -13.17 20.16
C ALA A 711 2.15 -11.94 19.38
N ASN A 712 1.23 -11.07 18.97
CA ASN A 712 1.56 -9.81 18.31
C ASN A 712 2.37 -8.87 19.22
N SER A 713 1.99 -8.78 20.51
CA SER A 713 2.70 -7.93 21.48
C SER A 713 4.13 -8.40 21.71
N VAL A 714 4.40 -9.70 21.71
CA VAL A 714 5.78 -10.25 21.77
C VAL A 714 6.62 -9.73 20.58
N CYS A 715 6.09 -9.86 19.36
CA CYS A 715 6.79 -9.37 18.17
C CYS A 715 7.03 -7.85 18.21
N GLU A 716 6.07 -7.07 18.74
CA GLU A 716 6.24 -5.63 18.95
C GLU A 716 7.39 -5.31 19.90
N ARG A 717 7.55 -6.07 21.00
CA ARG A 717 8.66 -5.88 21.95
C ARG A 717 10.02 -6.15 21.31
N ILE A 718 10.11 -7.21 20.51
CA ILE A 718 11.34 -7.55 19.77
C ILE A 718 11.73 -6.41 18.83
N CYS A 719 10.76 -5.80 18.12
CA CYS A 719 11.04 -4.62 17.29
C CYS A 719 11.52 -3.40 18.09
N GLU A 720 10.96 -3.15 19.28
CA GLU A 720 11.48 -2.10 20.18
C GLU A 720 12.91 -2.40 20.65
N SER A 721 13.18 -3.65 21.02
CA SER A 721 14.49 -4.13 21.45
C SER A 721 15.53 -3.93 20.36
N ARG A 722 15.23 -4.32 19.11
CA ARG A 722 16.10 -4.07 17.96
C ARG A 722 16.41 -2.59 17.74
N ARG A 723 15.39 -1.73 17.80
CA ARG A 723 15.57 -0.28 17.62
C ARG A 723 16.43 0.34 18.72
N ARG A 724 16.28 -0.12 19.97
CA ARG A 724 17.13 0.29 21.09
C ARG A 724 18.60 -0.07 20.85
N ASP A 725 18.84 -1.20 20.19
CA ASP A 725 20.19 -1.70 19.87
C ASP A 725 20.74 -1.11 18.56
N GLY A 726 20.07 -0.11 17.97
CA GLY A 726 20.48 0.54 16.72
C GLY A 726 20.18 -0.27 15.45
N LEU A 727 19.51 -1.41 15.57
CA LEU A 727 19.09 -2.25 14.44
C LEU A 727 17.72 -1.84 13.91
N HIS A 728 17.43 -2.17 12.65
CA HIS A 728 16.07 -1.98 12.13
C HIS A 728 15.08 -2.91 12.84
N GLY A 729 13.90 -2.39 13.20
CA GLY A 729 12.78 -3.14 13.75
C GLY A 729 11.48 -2.36 13.61
N LEU A 730 10.48 -2.94 12.95
CA LEU A 730 9.19 -2.30 12.71
C LEU A 730 8.03 -3.28 12.85
N ALA A 731 7.15 -3.02 13.80
CA ALA A 731 5.88 -3.71 13.94
C ALA A 731 4.73 -2.82 13.48
N ILE A 732 3.90 -3.33 12.57
CA ILE A 732 2.77 -2.59 12.01
C ILE A 732 1.47 -3.21 12.51
N GLN A 733 0.74 -2.53 13.38
CA GLN A 733 -0.61 -2.89 13.83
C GLN A 733 -1.62 -2.58 12.73
N TRP A 734 -1.86 -3.55 11.84
CA TRP A 734 -2.86 -3.43 10.78
C TRP A 734 -4.28 -3.53 11.32
N GLY A 735 -5.16 -2.69 10.80
CA GLY A 735 -6.61 -2.91 10.85
C GLY A 735 -7.02 -4.09 9.96
N PRO A 736 -8.34 -4.34 9.81
CA PRO A 736 -8.84 -5.36 8.89
C PRO A 736 -8.30 -5.12 7.48
N ILE A 737 -7.68 -6.12 6.88
CA ILE A 737 -7.17 -6.07 5.50
C ILE A 737 -8.19 -6.77 4.59
N GLY A 738 -8.55 -6.13 3.49
CA GLY A 738 -9.46 -6.66 2.47
C GLY A 738 -8.76 -7.14 1.21
N ASP A 739 -9.56 -7.47 0.19
CA ASP A 739 -9.20 -7.99 -1.15
C ASP A 739 -8.54 -9.38 -1.17
N VAL A 740 -7.66 -9.68 -0.21
CA VAL A 740 -6.91 -10.94 -0.09
C VAL A 740 -6.66 -11.31 1.38
N GLY A 741 -6.38 -12.58 1.66
CA GLY A 741 -6.04 -13.07 3.00
C GLY A 741 -7.25 -13.57 3.79
N VAL A 742 -7.10 -13.69 5.12
CA VAL A 742 -8.06 -14.38 6.00
C VAL A 742 -9.46 -13.76 5.98
N LEU A 743 -9.55 -12.46 5.68
CA LEU A 743 -10.81 -11.70 5.66
C LEU A 743 -11.32 -11.41 4.24
N ALA A 744 -10.77 -12.06 3.20
CA ALA A 744 -11.18 -11.80 1.82
C ALA A 744 -12.63 -12.22 1.56
N ASP A 745 -13.01 -13.42 2.02
CA ASP A 745 -14.30 -14.05 1.75
C ASP A 745 -15.35 -13.84 2.87
N THR A 746 -14.97 -13.19 3.98
CA THR A 746 -15.89 -12.90 5.08
C THR A 746 -16.60 -11.57 4.86
N ASP A 747 -17.85 -11.57 4.39
CA ASP A 747 -18.67 -10.33 4.30
C ASP A 747 -18.93 -9.68 5.67
N ILE A 748 -18.64 -10.41 6.75
CA ILE A 748 -18.90 -10.08 8.15
C ILE A 748 -17.64 -9.50 8.80
N VAL A 749 -17.11 -8.40 8.27
CA VAL A 749 -16.38 -7.46 9.13
C VAL A 749 -17.32 -6.28 9.32
N SER A 750 -18.28 -6.46 10.22
CA SER A 750 -19.13 -5.36 10.65
C SER A 750 -18.23 -4.20 11.09
N PRO A 751 -18.58 -2.92 10.82
CA PRO A 751 -17.79 -1.76 11.26
C PRO A 751 -17.74 -1.59 12.80
N LEU A 752 -17.83 -2.66 13.59
CA LEU A 752 -18.23 -2.67 14.99
C LEU A 752 -17.19 -2.06 15.96
N ALA A 753 -15.98 -1.75 15.49
CA ALA A 753 -14.99 -0.94 16.20
C ALA A 753 -14.76 0.46 15.56
N GLY A 754 -15.63 0.86 14.62
CA GLY A 754 -15.46 2.07 13.81
C GLY A 754 -14.33 1.97 12.79
N ILE A 755 -13.93 0.76 12.39
CA ILE A 755 -12.84 0.46 11.45
C ILE A 755 -13.40 -0.39 10.30
N VAL A 756 -12.92 -0.20 9.08
CA VAL A 756 -13.31 -0.97 7.88
C VAL A 756 -12.11 -1.66 7.23
N LYS A 757 -12.39 -2.63 6.36
CA LYS A 757 -11.38 -3.30 5.55
C LYS A 757 -10.60 -2.30 4.70
N GLN A 758 -9.28 -2.35 4.84
CA GLN A 758 -8.35 -1.59 4.02
C GLN A 758 -8.02 -2.39 2.75
N ARG A 759 -8.18 -1.78 1.59
CA ARG A 759 -7.80 -2.39 0.31
C ARG A 759 -6.30 -2.63 0.22
N ILE A 760 -5.90 -3.70 -0.44
CA ILE A 760 -4.49 -4.14 -0.49
C ILE A 760 -3.56 -3.07 -1.09
N ASN A 761 -4.00 -2.39 -2.15
CA ASN A 761 -3.23 -1.29 -2.75
C ASN A 761 -2.99 -0.15 -1.75
N SER A 762 -3.99 0.17 -0.92
CA SER A 762 -3.82 1.17 0.13
C SER A 762 -2.88 0.70 1.23
N CYS A 763 -2.86 -0.60 1.56
CA CYS A 763 -1.89 -1.15 2.50
C CYS A 763 -0.47 -1.01 1.97
N LEU A 764 -0.21 -1.38 0.71
CA LEU A 764 1.11 -1.29 0.08
C LEU A 764 1.61 0.15 -0.05
N ASP A 765 0.73 1.09 -0.44
CA ASP A 765 1.06 2.53 -0.50
C ASP A 765 1.42 3.11 0.88
N ILE A 766 0.77 2.63 1.94
CA ILE A 766 1.09 3.05 3.31
C ILE A 766 2.33 2.34 3.83
N LEU A 767 2.51 1.06 3.51
CA LEU A 767 3.71 0.29 3.86
C LEU A 767 4.95 1.01 3.35
N ASP A 768 4.94 1.49 2.11
CA ASP A 768 6.01 2.31 1.53
C ASP A 768 6.44 3.45 2.46
N LYS A 769 5.47 4.19 2.99
CA LYS A 769 5.73 5.30 3.92
C LYS A 769 6.15 4.80 5.29
N LEU A 770 5.53 3.74 5.80
CA LEU A 770 5.84 3.19 7.12
C LEU A 770 7.26 2.63 7.19
N LEU A 771 7.81 2.09 6.11
CA LEU A 771 9.20 1.64 6.05
C LEU A 771 10.22 2.78 6.26
N GLN A 772 9.81 4.04 6.05
CA GLN A 772 10.65 5.22 6.27
C GLN A 772 10.54 5.77 7.71
N THR A 773 9.71 5.17 8.56
CA THR A 773 9.52 5.65 9.92
C THR A 773 10.68 5.30 10.84
N LYS A 774 10.96 6.18 11.80
CA LYS A 774 11.93 5.92 12.88
C LYS A 774 11.30 5.19 14.07
N HIS A 775 9.96 5.12 14.11
CA HIS A 775 9.23 4.47 15.20
C HIS A 775 9.30 2.93 15.08
N SER A 776 9.37 2.25 16.21
CA SER A 776 9.38 0.78 16.30
C SER A 776 8.00 0.17 16.06
N ILE A 777 6.93 0.87 16.48
CA ILE A 777 5.55 0.37 16.40
C ILE A 777 4.66 1.47 15.84
N VAL A 778 3.87 1.12 14.83
CA VAL A 778 2.93 2.01 14.14
C VAL A 778 1.62 1.27 13.91
N SER A 779 0.50 1.98 13.99
CA SER A 779 -0.83 1.44 13.68
C SER A 779 -1.41 2.09 12.44
N CYS A 780 -2.04 1.29 11.58
CA CYS A 780 -2.72 1.73 10.36
C CYS A 780 -4.17 1.22 10.35
N ILE A 781 -5.13 2.13 10.38
CA ILE A 781 -6.56 1.81 10.37
C ILE A 781 -7.33 2.68 9.40
N VAL A 782 -8.36 2.12 8.75
CA VAL A 782 -9.34 2.91 7.98
C VAL A 782 -10.57 3.10 8.84
N ARG A 783 -10.92 4.36 9.13
CA ARG A 783 -12.11 4.65 9.94
C ARG A 783 -13.38 4.42 9.12
N ALA A 784 -14.37 3.76 9.72
CA ALA A 784 -15.71 3.68 9.16
C ALA A 784 -16.31 5.09 9.03
N LYS A 785 -16.82 5.45 7.86
CA LYS A 785 -17.63 6.67 7.71
C LYS A 785 -18.90 6.47 8.53
N ARG A 786 -19.21 7.38 9.46
CA ARG A 786 -20.54 7.45 10.07
C ARG A 786 -21.54 7.72 8.95
N GLN A 787 -22.19 6.69 8.42
CA GLN A 787 -23.26 6.88 7.47
C GLN A 787 -24.46 7.51 8.20
N THR A 788 -24.80 8.73 7.83
CA THR A 788 -26.13 9.31 8.05
C THR A 788 -27.11 8.62 7.11
N GLN A 789 -27.38 7.33 7.32
CA GLN A 789 -28.46 6.62 6.64
C GLN A 789 -29.77 6.86 7.41
N SER A 790 -30.78 7.42 6.74
CA SER A 790 -32.10 7.67 7.30
C SER A 790 -32.78 6.35 7.71
N GLY A 791 -32.86 6.11 9.00
CA GLY A 791 -33.54 4.97 9.64
C GLY A 791 -33.43 5.12 11.16
N SER A 792 -34.42 4.61 11.91
CA SER A 792 -34.35 4.59 13.38
C SER A 792 -33.10 3.82 13.82
N ARG A 793 -32.54 4.17 14.98
CA ARG A 793 -31.28 3.59 15.47
C ARG A 793 -31.45 2.07 15.68
N GLU A 794 -32.66 1.66 16.03
CA GLU A 794 -33.15 0.32 16.31
C GLU A 794 -33.14 -0.57 15.05
N SER A 795 -33.59 -0.04 13.91
CA SER A 795 -33.61 -0.77 12.64
C SER A 795 -32.20 -1.14 12.12
N ARG A 796 -31.17 -0.38 12.53
CA ARG A 796 -29.78 -0.69 12.16
C ARG A 796 -29.21 -1.91 12.88
N ILE A 797 -29.48 -2.07 14.18
CA ILE A 797 -29.04 -3.25 14.93
C ILE A 797 -29.79 -4.48 14.45
N VAL A 798 -31.08 -4.35 14.21
CA VAL A 798 -31.91 -5.47 13.77
C VAL A 798 -31.51 -5.94 12.37
N ALA A 799 -31.23 -5.02 11.44
CA ALA A 799 -30.66 -5.38 10.15
C ALA A 799 -29.30 -6.11 10.27
N GLN A 800 -28.47 -5.74 11.25
CA GLN A 800 -27.20 -6.43 11.53
C GLN A 800 -27.41 -7.85 12.08
N ILE A 801 -28.39 -8.04 12.97
CA ILE A 801 -28.77 -9.37 13.50
C ILE A 801 -29.23 -10.27 12.35
N TRP A 802 -30.12 -9.78 11.48
CA TRP A 802 -30.61 -10.57 10.33
C TRP A 802 -29.50 -10.96 9.36
N GLN A 803 -28.62 -10.01 9.05
CA GLN A 803 -27.51 -10.24 8.13
C GLN A 803 -26.47 -11.21 8.70
N ALA A 804 -26.14 -11.11 9.99
CA ALA A 804 -25.18 -12.00 10.64
C ALA A 804 -25.67 -13.44 10.77
N LEU A 805 -26.98 -13.62 10.98
CA LEU A 805 -27.59 -14.95 11.05
C LEU A 805 -27.93 -15.52 9.67
N GLY A 806 -27.79 -14.74 8.58
CA GLY A 806 -28.07 -15.20 7.22
C GLY A 806 -29.53 -15.57 6.96
N ILE A 807 -30.46 -15.03 7.76
CA ILE A 807 -31.89 -15.38 7.71
C ILE A 807 -32.75 -14.23 7.19
N ASP A 808 -33.84 -14.58 6.49
CA ASP A 808 -34.85 -13.60 6.09
C ASP A 808 -35.85 -13.39 7.24
N PRO A 809 -35.98 -12.17 7.78
CA PRO A 809 -36.91 -11.88 8.86
C PRO A 809 -38.37 -12.18 8.50
N LYS A 810 -38.75 -12.18 7.22
CA LYS A 810 -40.13 -12.43 6.79
C LYS A 810 -40.51 -13.91 6.81
N THR A 811 -39.54 -14.81 6.72
CA THR A 811 -39.77 -16.26 6.61
C THR A 811 -39.39 -17.03 7.87
N THR A 812 -38.69 -16.39 8.81
CA THR A 812 -38.23 -17.02 10.07
C THR A 812 -39.35 -17.05 11.12
N PRO A 813 -39.67 -18.22 11.74
CA PRO A 813 -40.68 -18.34 12.79
C PRO A 813 -40.38 -17.49 14.03
N ASP A 814 -41.42 -16.80 14.54
CA ASP A 814 -41.31 -15.80 15.62
C ASP A 814 -40.94 -16.37 16.99
N HIS A 815 -41.19 -17.66 17.24
CA HIS A 815 -40.95 -18.33 18.53
C HIS A 815 -39.53 -18.86 18.70
N LEU A 816 -38.75 -18.95 17.62
CA LEU A 816 -37.38 -19.42 17.68
C LEU A 816 -36.52 -18.41 18.44
N THR A 817 -35.59 -18.92 19.21
CA THR A 817 -34.59 -18.12 19.93
C THR A 817 -33.35 -17.90 19.07
N LEU A 818 -32.59 -16.83 19.36
CA LEU A 818 -31.31 -16.57 18.69
C LEU A 818 -30.33 -17.73 18.87
N GLY A 819 -30.35 -18.42 20.02
CA GLY A 819 -29.54 -19.60 20.28
C GLY A 819 -29.91 -20.80 19.40
N GLU A 820 -31.19 -21.05 19.15
CA GLU A 820 -31.67 -22.14 18.28
C GLU A 820 -31.37 -21.90 16.79
N ILE A 821 -31.23 -20.65 16.38
CA ILE A 821 -30.88 -20.25 15.00
C ILE A 821 -29.35 -20.31 14.78
N GLY A 822 -28.58 -20.74 15.78
CA GLY A 822 -27.15 -20.93 15.67
C GLY A 822 -26.34 -19.66 15.89
N MET A 823 -26.84 -18.70 16.69
CA MET A 823 -26.07 -17.52 17.07
C MET A 823 -24.78 -17.94 17.79
N GLU A 824 -23.65 -17.67 17.15
CA GLU A 824 -22.32 -17.94 17.69
C GLU A 824 -22.04 -17.11 18.95
N SER A 825 -21.27 -17.68 19.88
CA SER A 825 -20.96 -17.02 21.16
C SER A 825 -20.22 -15.68 20.98
N MET A 826 -19.48 -15.49 19.89
CA MET A 826 -18.79 -14.23 19.59
C MET A 826 -19.77 -13.12 19.18
N PHE A 827 -20.72 -13.43 18.30
CA PHE A 827 -21.77 -12.48 17.90
C PHE A 827 -22.72 -12.13 19.05
N ALA A 828 -22.98 -13.08 19.95
CA ALA A 828 -23.77 -12.84 21.15
C ALA A 828 -23.12 -11.79 22.08
N VAL A 829 -21.78 -11.81 22.22
CA VAL A 829 -21.02 -10.80 22.97
C VAL A 829 -21.06 -9.44 22.28
N GLU A 830 -20.88 -9.42 20.96
CA GLU A 830 -20.96 -8.19 20.17
C GLU A 830 -22.35 -7.52 20.29
N LEU A 831 -23.41 -8.32 20.21
CA LEU A 831 -24.78 -7.86 20.36
C LEU A 831 -25.06 -7.36 21.78
N GLN A 832 -24.55 -8.05 22.80
CA GLN A 832 -24.63 -7.62 24.20
C GLN A 832 -24.04 -6.22 24.40
N GLN A 833 -22.80 -6.03 23.96
CA GLN A 833 -22.08 -4.77 24.10
C GLN A 833 -22.75 -3.65 23.30
N GLY A 834 -23.30 -3.97 22.13
CA GLY A 834 -24.10 -3.03 21.33
C GLY A 834 -25.36 -2.56 22.05
N LEU A 835 -26.13 -3.49 22.62
CA LEU A 835 -27.36 -3.19 23.37
C LEU A 835 -27.08 -2.37 24.64
N GLU A 836 -26.02 -2.70 25.38
CA GLU A 836 -25.66 -1.97 26.60
C GLU A 836 -25.13 -0.56 26.28
N ARG A 837 -24.21 -0.44 25.31
CA ARG A 837 -23.60 0.85 24.95
C ARG A 837 -24.59 1.83 24.32
N ASP A 838 -25.43 1.36 23.42
CA ASP A 838 -26.27 2.23 22.60
C ASP A 838 -27.69 2.43 23.15
N TYR A 839 -28.17 1.55 24.05
CA TYR A 839 -29.56 1.56 24.56
C TYR A 839 -29.69 1.39 26.08
N ASP A 840 -28.58 1.24 26.82
CA ASP A 840 -28.55 0.98 28.27
C ASP A 840 -29.38 -0.27 28.67
N ILE A 841 -29.45 -1.26 27.76
CA ILE A 841 -30.13 -2.53 28.02
C ILE A 841 -29.09 -3.56 28.45
N LYS A 842 -29.16 -3.98 29.71
CA LYS A 842 -28.26 -5.00 30.27
C LYS A 842 -28.88 -6.39 30.14
N VAL A 843 -28.35 -7.19 29.23
CA VAL A 843 -28.75 -8.60 29.01
C VAL A 843 -27.54 -9.49 29.27
N SER A 844 -27.71 -10.64 29.91
CA SER A 844 -26.61 -11.61 30.04
C SER A 844 -26.47 -12.45 28.76
N LEU A 845 -25.29 -13.01 28.49
CA LEU A 845 -25.04 -13.85 27.30
C LEU A 845 -25.99 -15.05 27.19
N ASN A 846 -26.31 -15.69 28.31
CA ASN A 846 -27.27 -16.79 28.33
C ASN A 846 -28.69 -16.30 28.02
N ASP A 847 -29.03 -15.06 28.38
CA ASP A 847 -30.34 -14.49 28.11
C ASP A 847 -30.45 -14.00 26.66
N ILE A 848 -29.36 -13.53 26.05
CA ILE A 848 -29.33 -13.15 24.61
C ILE A 848 -29.65 -14.36 23.74
N LYS A 849 -29.11 -15.54 24.08
CA LYS A 849 -29.45 -16.78 23.38
C LYS A 849 -30.93 -17.13 23.48
N ASN A 850 -31.63 -16.66 24.51
CA ASN A 850 -33.06 -16.88 24.72
C ASN A 850 -33.95 -15.76 24.16
N VAL A 851 -33.37 -14.70 23.57
CA VAL A 851 -34.14 -13.67 22.88
C VAL A 851 -34.79 -14.29 21.65
N THR A 852 -36.09 -14.05 21.47
CA THR A 852 -36.85 -14.63 20.35
C THR A 852 -36.82 -13.73 19.10
N ILE A 853 -37.07 -14.31 17.94
CA ILE A 853 -37.22 -13.57 16.68
C ILE A 853 -38.32 -12.52 16.76
N ARG A 854 -39.42 -12.82 17.48
CA ARG A 854 -40.47 -11.85 17.78
C ARG A 854 -39.92 -10.60 18.47
N MET A 855 -39.16 -10.79 19.55
CA MET A 855 -38.58 -9.70 20.32
C MET A 855 -37.66 -8.80 19.47
N VAL A 856 -36.89 -9.40 18.56
CA VAL A 856 -36.02 -8.65 17.63
C VAL A 856 -36.83 -7.81 16.64
N LYS A 857 -37.94 -8.35 16.10
CA LYS A 857 -38.86 -7.62 15.21
C LYS A 857 -39.61 -6.50 15.95
N GLU A 858 -40.02 -6.72 17.19
CA GLU A 858 -40.68 -5.69 18.01
C GLU A 858 -39.71 -4.57 18.39
N PHE A 859 -38.44 -4.91 18.64
CA PHE A 859 -37.35 -3.94 18.83
C PHE A 859 -37.13 -3.08 17.58
N GLU A 860 -37.16 -3.67 16.37
CA GLU A 860 -37.07 -2.94 15.09
C GLU A 860 -38.21 -1.92 14.91
N ALA A 861 -39.42 -2.29 15.35
CA ALA A 861 -40.60 -1.44 15.30
C ALA A 861 -40.60 -0.32 16.38
N GLY A 862 -39.52 -0.15 17.14
CA GLY A 862 -39.37 0.87 18.18
C GLY A 862 -40.10 0.55 19.49
N LYS A 863 -40.59 -0.69 19.67
CA LYS A 863 -41.21 -1.15 20.91
C LYS A 863 -40.15 -1.77 21.83
N THR A 864 -39.37 -0.94 22.49
CA THR A 864 -38.34 -1.41 23.45
C THR A 864 -38.91 -2.03 24.73
N SER A 865 -40.23 -1.94 24.94
CA SER A 865 -40.92 -2.34 26.15
C SER A 865 -40.81 -3.83 26.42
N GLU A 866 -40.97 -4.71 25.42
CA GLU A 866 -40.91 -6.17 25.63
C GLU A 866 -39.49 -6.66 25.98
N LEU A 867 -38.45 -6.12 25.33
CA LEU A 867 -37.05 -6.51 25.62
C LEU A 867 -36.62 -6.05 27.02
N LYS A 868 -37.10 -4.86 27.45
CA LYS A 868 -36.91 -4.35 28.80
C LYS A 868 -37.73 -5.12 29.83
N LEU A 869 -38.98 -5.46 29.53
CA LEU A 869 -39.81 -6.30 30.41
C LEU A 869 -39.19 -7.68 30.60
N PHE A 870 -38.72 -8.32 29.52
CA PHE A 870 -38.06 -9.63 29.58
C PHE A 870 -36.80 -9.62 30.45
N THR A 871 -35.99 -8.57 30.32
CA THR A 871 -34.79 -8.42 31.14
C THR A 871 -35.12 -8.10 32.59
N GLU A 872 -36.16 -7.30 32.86
CA GLU A 872 -36.67 -7.03 34.22
C GLU A 872 -37.30 -8.27 34.87
N GLU A 873 -38.14 -9.02 34.14
CA GLU A 873 -38.79 -10.26 34.59
C GLU A 873 -37.76 -11.36 34.89
N LEU A 874 -36.73 -11.52 34.05
CA LEU A 874 -35.63 -12.45 34.32
C LEU A 874 -34.83 -12.04 35.56
N ARG A 875 -34.62 -10.74 35.76
CA ARG A 875 -33.97 -10.20 36.97
C ARG A 875 -34.80 -10.48 38.22
N ASP A 876 -36.12 -10.30 38.12
CA ASP A 876 -37.07 -10.52 39.21
C ASP A 876 -37.24 -12.01 39.52
N CYS A 877 -37.24 -12.88 38.49
CA CYS A 877 -37.20 -14.34 38.63
C CYS A 877 -35.90 -14.82 39.28
N ARG A 878 -34.73 -14.31 38.87
CA ARG A 878 -33.44 -14.62 39.51
C ARG A 878 -33.37 -14.12 40.96
N SER A 879 -33.94 -12.95 41.25
CA SER A 879 -34.09 -12.41 42.61
C SER A 879 -35.00 -13.27 43.49
N LYS A 880 -36.06 -13.87 42.91
CA LYS A 880 -36.96 -14.79 43.62
C LYS A 880 -36.35 -16.18 43.80
N LEU A 881 -35.63 -16.70 42.80
CA LEU A 881 -34.94 -17.99 42.85
C LEU A 881 -33.76 -18.00 43.85
N SER A 882 -32.98 -16.92 43.94
CA SER A 882 -31.91 -16.77 44.94
C SER A 882 -32.39 -16.71 46.39
N LYS A 883 -33.69 -16.46 46.61
CA LYS A 883 -34.34 -16.48 47.94
C LYS A 883 -34.91 -17.84 48.31
N ILE A 884 -34.95 -18.80 47.37
CA ILE A 884 -35.33 -20.18 47.65
C ILE A 884 -34.07 -20.90 48.13
N LYS A 885 -33.93 -21.08 49.45
CA LYS A 885 -32.90 -21.97 50.02
C LYS A 885 -33.27 -23.42 49.74
N PHE A 886 -32.41 -24.14 49.03
CA PHE A 886 -32.40 -25.60 49.03
C PHE A 886 -31.62 -26.11 50.25
#